data_AF-A0A9X5GT75-F1
#
_entry.id   AF-A0A9X5GT75-F1
#
_cell.length_a   1.000
_cell.length_b   1.000
_cell.length_c   1.000
_cell.angle_alpha   90.00
_cell.angle_beta   90.00
_cell.angle_gamma   90.00
#
_symmetry.space_group_name_H-M   'P 1'
#
loop_
_entity.id
_entity.type
_entity.pdbx_description
1 polymer ?
#
loop_
_entity_poly.entity_id
_entity_poly.type
_entity_poly.pdbx_seq_one_letter_code
_entity_poly.pdbx_strand_id
1 'polypeptide(L)'
;MRNFKKLHIIYSRIHKLRKINMKKETLQRIILLITPFALATIGFCSYYIAPHVVINEICSNNFAAKQNEAGEYPDCIELYNPSKKSVSLNGCFLTDDEKEPEKYPLDGISIPAKGYALVWLDNDSPFRISKEGEKLFLTDSTKGTYLDQVIVPQLSYDTSYGRIHDGKEKWSVMDTTLGSTNEQALLLPAVSLDEPIFEVTSGFYDEAFALHLYSPNGEKIYYTLDGSEPCADSPVYKEPLWIADNTSQENQYASRTDLTPTRDYTPDFPVDKAVVVRAACYNPITNKISDIVTETYFIGYHTKPEYEQMAILSLTVDSKDLFDPQTGIYGNGAAYEEYMANGGMADGKVLDSYTDFNGDECYLYMASNAFHDGKEWEREAAISYFDENHSCLFTQNVGIRISGNSTRSNPQKSLNIFARDIYDDIQLFPCDFFDNDMEYSSIKIRNGGGNSYGLKFLDAFLETIASQRNISTQSSKPCVVFLNGEYWGIYNLRERYNVEYLATHYNLNADNIMLIKAGNAISLPEETMASYQYMLSVVTECDLMYDDTYALACELVDIQSLIDYCCINLYLDNQDVAFGYNTALWRTTQEGTPYSDGKWRFMLYDLDECVHSDSNNLENIGNQMAIHPLLNEPVVKSLLDNESFRRQFCMSFMDIANTTFSYKSIHTMLDEWSNLYESQTVKDHQRFYDPAYDSQQFHEEAAQIDDFFAGRFAFAMEDLAETFSLTGELTHVTINVISPEGGTVTVNTATLEDCSVWDGYYYSDFPISVSANPKEGWHFVGWKGDVSGLDKDLTVTLDGGDVSIQAVFEKNEYPSIACDIPQ
;
A
#
# COMPACT_ATOMS: atom_id res chain seq x y z
N MET A 1 -40.45 -44.33 40.34
CA MET A 1 -41.67 -45.00 40.86
C MET A 1 -42.84 -44.03 40.77
N ARG A 2 -43.66 -44.18 39.73
CA ARG A 2 -45.07 -44.63 39.81
C ARG A 2 -46.05 -43.55 40.30
N ASN A 3 -46.63 -42.90 39.30
CA ASN A 3 -48.07 -42.73 39.07
C ASN A 3 -49.03 -43.37 40.07
N PHE A 4 -50.20 -42.72 40.18
CA PHE A 4 -51.38 -43.06 40.97
C PHE A 4 -51.28 -42.66 42.44
N LYS A 5 -51.70 -41.43 42.72
CA LYS A 5 -52.93 -41.22 43.49
C LYS A 5 -53.39 -39.76 43.46
N LYS A 6 -54.56 -39.60 42.83
CA LYS A 6 -55.72 -38.85 43.34
C LYS A 6 -55.62 -37.32 43.25
N LEU A 7 -56.14 -36.66 42.20
CA LEU A 7 -57.43 -36.88 41.51
C LEU A 7 -58.65 -37.02 42.45
N HIS A 8 -58.53 -36.66 43.73
CA HIS A 8 -59.60 -36.79 44.72
C HIS A 8 -60.00 -35.47 45.41
N ILE A 9 -59.43 -34.34 44.97
CA ILE A 9 -59.73 -33.03 45.57
C ILE A 9 -60.81 -32.25 44.79
N ILE A 10 -61.09 -32.61 43.54
CA ILE A 10 -62.07 -31.88 42.71
C ILE A 10 -63.50 -32.44 42.85
N TYR A 11 -63.67 -33.67 43.38
CA TYR A 11 -64.99 -34.33 43.46
C TYR A 11 -65.84 -33.98 44.69
N SER A 12 -65.35 -33.22 45.68
CA SER A 12 -66.14 -32.92 46.90
C SER A 12 -66.86 -31.56 46.92
N ARG A 13 -66.76 -30.73 45.87
CA ARG A 13 -67.44 -29.42 45.82
C ARG A 13 -68.68 -29.34 44.91
N ILE A 14 -69.07 -30.43 44.23
CA ILE A 14 -70.25 -30.47 43.34
C ILE A 14 -71.36 -31.36 43.94
N HIS A 15 -71.66 -31.18 45.23
CA HIS A 15 -72.81 -31.83 45.86
C HIS A 15 -73.66 -30.91 46.74
N LYS A 16 -73.76 -29.64 46.35
CA LYS A 16 -74.84 -28.75 46.76
C LYS A 16 -75.26 -27.95 45.54
N LEU A 17 -76.35 -28.37 44.89
CA LEU A 17 -77.33 -27.57 44.14
C LEU A 17 -78.24 -28.54 43.32
N ARG A 18 -78.98 -29.39 44.03
CA ARG A 18 -80.17 -30.08 43.49
C ARG A 18 -81.40 -29.39 44.07
N LYS A 19 -81.99 -28.46 43.31
CA LYS A 19 -83.43 -28.12 43.28
C LYS A 19 -83.63 -26.84 42.47
N ILE A 20 -83.73 -26.95 41.15
CA ILE A 20 -84.54 -26.01 40.35
C ILE A 20 -85.30 -26.82 39.31
N ASN A 21 -86.63 -26.76 39.42
CA ASN A 21 -87.59 -27.23 38.43
C ASN A 21 -87.52 -26.29 37.22
N MET A 22 -87.10 -26.78 36.05
CA MET A 22 -87.14 -26.02 34.80
C MET A 22 -88.13 -26.64 33.82
N LYS A 23 -89.03 -25.80 33.28
CA LYS A 23 -90.09 -26.17 32.33
C LYS A 23 -89.48 -26.63 31.00
N LYS A 24 -90.18 -27.55 30.34
CA LYS A 24 -89.79 -28.27 29.11
C LYS A 24 -89.40 -27.35 27.93
N GLU A 25 -89.87 -26.10 27.92
CA GLU A 25 -89.51 -25.09 26.90
C GLU A 25 -88.12 -24.47 27.08
N THR A 26 -87.55 -24.49 28.30
CA THR A 26 -86.19 -23.98 28.54
C THR A 26 -85.12 -25.01 28.13
N LEU A 27 -85.46 -26.31 28.10
CA LEU A 27 -84.56 -27.39 27.67
C LEU A 27 -84.40 -27.43 26.14
N GLN A 28 -85.44 -27.06 25.37
CA GLN A 28 -85.34 -26.97 23.90
C GLN A 28 -84.53 -25.77 23.41
N ARG A 29 -84.48 -24.66 24.17
CA ARG A 29 -83.60 -23.52 23.84
C ARG A 29 -82.14 -23.77 24.20
N ILE A 30 -81.85 -24.64 25.16
CA ILE A 30 -80.47 -25.01 25.53
C ILE A 30 -79.89 -26.05 24.55
N ILE A 31 -80.69 -26.94 23.97
CA ILE A 31 -80.22 -27.94 23.00
C ILE A 31 -79.95 -27.33 21.60
N LEU A 32 -80.60 -26.21 21.25
CA LEU A 32 -80.32 -25.43 20.03
C LEU A 32 -79.13 -24.45 20.18
N LEU A 33 -78.57 -24.29 21.39
CA LEU A 33 -77.36 -23.48 21.64
C LEU A 33 -76.10 -24.33 21.88
N ILE A 34 -76.22 -25.66 21.98
CA ILE A 34 -75.08 -26.57 22.20
C ILE A 34 -74.75 -27.41 20.95
N THR A 35 -75.55 -27.30 19.88
CA THR A 35 -75.28 -27.93 18.58
C THR A 35 -74.19 -27.28 17.71
N PRO A 36 -73.70 -26.04 17.95
CA PRO A 36 -72.46 -25.57 17.30
C PRO A 36 -71.18 -25.94 18.08
N PHE A 37 -71.27 -26.47 19.31
CA PHE A 37 -70.08 -26.66 20.17
C PHE A 37 -69.54 -28.10 20.21
N ALA A 38 -70.23 -29.05 19.59
CA ALA A 38 -69.80 -30.45 19.49
C ALA A 38 -69.28 -30.85 18.09
N LEU A 39 -69.12 -29.89 17.19
CA LEU A 39 -68.42 -30.03 15.90
C LEU A 39 -67.22 -29.06 15.78
N ALA A 40 -66.84 -28.39 16.87
CA ALA A 40 -65.69 -27.50 16.96
C ALA A 40 -64.47 -28.14 17.67
N THR A 41 -64.42 -29.48 17.74
CA THR A 41 -63.29 -30.24 18.32
C THR A 41 -62.71 -31.32 17.39
N ILE A 42 -63.07 -31.29 16.09
CA ILE A 42 -62.29 -31.90 15.01
C ILE A 42 -62.07 -30.81 13.98
N GLY A 43 -61.19 -29.89 14.34
CA GLY A 43 -60.86 -28.68 13.62
C GLY A 43 -59.76 -27.92 14.36
N PHE A 44 -58.84 -28.62 15.03
CA PHE A 44 -57.48 -28.10 15.07
C PHE A 44 -57.01 -28.16 13.62
N CYS A 45 -57.31 -27.12 12.84
CA CYS A 45 -56.33 -26.66 11.88
C CYS A 45 -55.07 -26.47 12.70
N SER A 46 -54.18 -27.46 12.64
CA SER A 46 -52.76 -27.16 12.73
C SER A 46 -52.57 -26.03 11.72
N TYR A 47 -52.41 -24.80 12.21
CA TYR A 47 -51.72 -23.80 11.43
C TYR A 47 -50.35 -24.45 11.21
N TYR A 48 -50.18 -25.09 10.05
CA TYR A 48 -48.85 -25.34 9.54
C TYR A 48 -48.29 -23.94 9.34
N ILE A 49 -47.56 -23.45 10.35
CA ILE A 49 -46.60 -22.37 10.12
C ILE A 49 -45.68 -22.98 9.07
N ALA A 50 -45.87 -22.56 7.82
CA ALA A 50 -44.95 -22.91 6.75
C ALA A 50 -43.55 -22.57 7.27
N PRO A 51 -42.53 -23.42 7.05
CA PRO A 51 -41.17 -23.05 7.38
C PRO A 51 -40.88 -21.67 6.76
N HIS A 52 -40.73 -20.68 7.62
CA HIS A 52 -40.61 -19.28 7.22
C HIS A 52 -39.13 -18.95 7.24
N VAL A 53 -38.49 -18.96 6.07
CA VAL A 53 -37.14 -18.42 5.92
C VAL A 53 -37.24 -16.90 5.96
N VAL A 54 -36.24 -16.26 6.56
CA VAL A 54 -36.17 -14.82 6.77
C VAL A 54 -34.83 -14.31 6.25
N ILE A 55 -34.79 -13.05 5.87
CA ILE A 55 -33.53 -12.33 5.70
C ILE A 55 -32.99 -12.07 7.12
N ASN A 56 -31.74 -12.45 7.38
CA ASN A 56 -31.15 -12.43 8.71
C ASN A 56 -30.06 -11.39 8.87
N GLU A 57 -29.21 -11.24 7.86
CA GLU A 57 -28.05 -10.35 7.86
C GLU A 57 -27.75 -9.88 6.43
N ILE A 58 -27.32 -8.64 6.26
CA ILE A 58 -26.97 -8.04 4.97
C ILE A 58 -25.66 -7.29 5.13
N CYS A 59 -24.68 -7.60 4.29
CA CYS A 59 -23.41 -6.88 4.16
C CYS A 59 -23.32 -6.34 2.72
N SER A 60 -23.50 -5.02 2.54
CA SER A 60 -23.57 -4.36 1.22
C SER A 60 -22.24 -3.77 0.74
N ASN A 61 -21.22 -3.76 1.61
CA ASN A 61 -19.91 -3.16 1.36
C ASN A 61 -18.81 -4.09 1.91
N ASN A 62 -18.73 -5.29 1.35
CA ASN A 62 -17.81 -6.32 1.81
C ASN A 62 -16.39 -6.03 1.26
N PHE A 63 -15.54 -5.41 2.06
CA PHE A 63 -14.15 -5.17 1.70
C PHE A 63 -13.27 -6.34 2.14
N ALA A 64 -13.33 -6.75 3.41
CA ALA A 64 -12.55 -7.83 3.97
C ALA A 64 -13.35 -8.70 4.98
N ALA A 65 -14.65 -8.47 5.16
CA ALA A 65 -15.43 -9.17 6.18
C ALA A 65 -15.56 -10.68 5.94
N LYS A 66 -15.88 -11.11 4.72
CA LYS A 66 -15.97 -12.54 4.39
C LYS A 66 -15.84 -12.86 2.89
N GLN A 67 -15.03 -13.84 2.55
CA GLN A 67 -14.90 -14.36 1.18
C GLN A 67 -16.05 -15.28 0.76
N ASN A 68 -16.39 -15.21 -0.52
CA ASN A 68 -17.11 -16.28 -1.22
C ASN A 68 -16.18 -17.47 -1.54
N GLU A 69 -16.70 -18.52 -2.16
CA GLU A 69 -15.93 -19.70 -2.54
C GLU A 69 -14.86 -19.44 -3.62
N ALA A 70 -14.93 -18.31 -4.32
CA ALA A 70 -13.93 -17.87 -5.31
C ALA A 70 -12.83 -16.97 -4.70
N GLY A 71 -12.90 -16.66 -3.40
CA GLY A 71 -11.97 -15.73 -2.73
C GLY A 71 -12.31 -14.25 -2.93
N GLU A 72 -13.48 -13.96 -3.51
CA GLU A 72 -13.97 -12.60 -3.77
C GLU A 72 -14.82 -12.09 -2.60
N TYR A 73 -15.11 -10.79 -2.61
CA TYR A 73 -15.86 -10.12 -1.55
C TYR A 73 -17.08 -9.37 -2.11
N PRO A 74 -18.04 -10.12 -2.69
CA PRO A 74 -19.31 -9.55 -3.15
C PRO A 74 -20.20 -9.16 -1.96
N ASP A 75 -21.23 -8.37 -2.24
CA ASP A 75 -22.29 -8.10 -1.26
C ASP A 75 -22.94 -9.43 -0.86
N CYS A 76 -23.37 -9.55 0.39
CA CYS A 76 -23.91 -10.79 0.92
C CYS A 76 -25.27 -10.57 1.58
N ILE A 77 -26.22 -11.44 1.25
CA ILE A 77 -27.50 -11.57 1.95
C ILE A 77 -27.53 -12.93 2.63
N GLU A 78 -27.59 -12.95 3.96
CA GLU A 78 -27.80 -14.16 4.74
C GLU A 78 -29.29 -14.44 4.93
N LEU A 79 -29.67 -15.68 4.66
CA LEU A 79 -30.99 -16.23 4.95
C LEU A 79 -30.93 -17.20 6.13
N TYR A 80 -31.88 -17.09 7.05
CA TYR A 80 -31.97 -17.97 8.22
C TYR A 80 -33.25 -18.83 8.21
N ASN A 81 -33.11 -20.08 8.62
CA ASN A 81 -34.23 -21.00 8.81
C ASN A 81 -34.55 -21.19 10.31
N PRO A 82 -35.54 -20.47 10.87
CA PRO A 82 -35.95 -20.60 12.26
C PRO A 82 -36.69 -21.91 12.56
N SER A 83 -37.02 -22.72 11.55
CA SER A 83 -37.80 -23.94 11.73
C SER A 83 -36.97 -25.12 12.25
N LYS A 84 -37.64 -26.21 12.60
CA LYS A 84 -37.01 -27.45 13.08
C LYS A 84 -36.73 -28.47 11.96
N LYS A 85 -36.91 -28.08 10.70
CA LYS A 85 -36.68 -28.94 9.53
C LYS A 85 -35.91 -28.17 8.48
N SER A 86 -35.24 -28.88 7.60
CA SER A 86 -34.63 -28.27 6.42
C SER A 86 -35.70 -27.71 5.48
N VAL A 87 -35.37 -26.62 4.77
CA VAL A 87 -36.26 -25.87 3.88
C VAL A 87 -35.56 -25.65 2.56
N SER A 88 -36.17 -26.09 1.46
CA SER A 88 -35.72 -25.78 0.10
C SER A 88 -36.28 -24.43 -0.32
N LEU A 89 -35.45 -23.66 -1.03
CA LEU A 89 -35.80 -22.34 -1.58
C LEU A 89 -36.18 -22.38 -3.06
N ASN A 90 -36.51 -23.57 -3.61
CA ASN A 90 -36.90 -23.67 -5.01
C ASN A 90 -38.15 -22.81 -5.29
N GLY A 91 -38.09 -21.98 -6.33
CA GLY A 91 -39.11 -21.00 -6.69
C GLY A 91 -39.17 -19.75 -5.79
N CYS A 92 -38.21 -19.58 -4.88
CA CYS A 92 -38.01 -18.35 -4.12
C CYS A 92 -36.99 -17.44 -4.81
N PHE A 93 -37.10 -16.13 -4.59
CA PHE A 93 -36.23 -15.13 -5.20
C PHE A 93 -35.86 -14.02 -4.21
N LEU A 94 -34.72 -13.37 -4.48
CA LEU A 94 -34.37 -12.06 -3.91
C LEU A 94 -34.59 -10.96 -4.95
N THR A 95 -34.98 -9.78 -4.50
CA THR A 95 -35.11 -8.58 -5.35
C THR A 95 -34.96 -7.30 -4.52
N ASP A 96 -34.42 -6.27 -5.18
CA ASP A 96 -34.37 -4.85 -4.81
C ASP A 96 -35.58 -4.05 -5.36
N ASP A 97 -36.34 -4.61 -6.30
CA ASP A 97 -37.49 -3.95 -6.93
C ASP A 97 -38.79 -4.74 -6.71
N GLU A 98 -39.73 -4.13 -5.99
CA GLU A 98 -41.06 -4.67 -5.74
C GLU A 98 -41.84 -4.97 -7.03
N LYS A 99 -41.51 -4.31 -8.14
CA LYS A 99 -42.13 -4.51 -9.46
C LYS A 99 -41.56 -5.71 -10.22
N GLU A 100 -40.39 -6.19 -9.81
CA GLU A 100 -39.69 -7.34 -10.41
C GLU A 100 -39.41 -8.39 -9.32
N PRO A 101 -40.44 -9.13 -8.86
CA PRO A 101 -40.32 -10.04 -7.71
C PRO A 101 -39.46 -11.29 -7.95
N GLU A 102 -39.01 -11.53 -9.18
CA GLU A 102 -38.33 -12.75 -9.63
C GLU A 102 -36.91 -12.46 -10.19
N LYS A 103 -36.19 -11.47 -9.63
CA LYS A 103 -34.85 -11.05 -10.12
C LYS A 103 -33.75 -12.10 -9.89
N TYR A 104 -33.51 -12.50 -8.64
CA TYR A 104 -32.42 -13.41 -8.27
C TYR A 104 -32.97 -14.76 -7.80
N PRO A 105 -32.91 -15.85 -8.59
CA PRO A 105 -33.45 -17.15 -8.23
C PRO A 105 -32.63 -17.86 -7.14
N LEU A 106 -33.31 -18.52 -6.19
CA LEU A 106 -32.69 -19.29 -5.10
C LEU A 106 -32.83 -20.81 -5.29
N ASP A 107 -33.05 -21.25 -6.53
CA ASP A 107 -33.21 -22.67 -6.86
C ASP A 107 -31.96 -23.48 -6.53
N GLY A 108 -32.17 -24.66 -5.92
CA GLY A 108 -31.09 -25.55 -5.50
C GLY A 108 -30.56 -25.29 -4.09
N ILE A 109 -30.93 -24.16 -3.46
CA ILE A 109 -30.55 -23.85 -2.09
C ILE A 109 -31.48 -24.58 -1.10
N SER A 110 -30.87 -25.21 -0.09
CA SER A 110 -31.58 -25.86 1.00
C SER A 110 -30.94 -25.51 2.34
N ILE A 111 -31.71 -24.86 3.22
CA ILE A 111 -31.22 -24.41 4.52
C ILE A 111 -31.54 -25.46 5.57
N PRO A 112 -30.56 -26.00 6.32
CA PRO A 112 -30.80 -26.91 7.45
C PRO A 112 -31.70 -26.28 8.52
N ALA A 113 -32.28 -27.12 9.38
CA ALA A 113 -33.02 -26.63 10.55
C ALA A 113 -32.08 -25.77 11.42
N LYS A 114 -32.47 -24.54 11.74
CA LYS A 114 -31.62 -23.59 12.49
C LYS A 114 -30.31 -23.22 11.78
N GLY A 115 -30.21 -23.46 10.48
CA GLY A 115 -29.05 -23.12 9.66
C GLY A 115 -29.22 -21.81 8.90
N TYR A 116 -28.15 -21.44 8.21
CA TYR A 116 -28.00 -20.24 7.39
C TYR A 116 -27.72 -20.61 5.94
N ALA A 117 -27.99 -19.70 5.01
CA ALA A 117 -27.48 -19.73 3.65
C ALA A 117 -26.97 -18.34 3.30
N LEU A 118 -25.76 -18.27 2.73
CA LEU A 118 -25.18 -17.04 2.23
C LEU A 118 -25.49 -16.95 0.74
N VAL A 119 -26.04 -15.82 0.33
CA VAL A 119 -26.29 -15.49 -1.07
C VAL A 119 -25.37 -14.35 -1.44
N TRP A 120 -24.40 -14.65 -2.30
CA TRP A 120 -23.40 -13.72 -2.79
C TRP A 120 -23.91 -13.01 -4.04
N LEU A 121 -23.80 -11.69 -4.07
CA LEU A 121 -24.18 -10.85 -5.20
C LEU A 121 -22.93 -10.43 -5.99
N ASP A 122 -22.41 -11.36 -6.79
CA ASP A 122 -21.24 -11.16 -7.65
C ASP A 122 -21.50 -10.09 -8.73
N ASN A 123 -20.46 -9.63 -9.44
CA ASN A 123 -20.58 -8.57 -10.46
C ASN A 123 -21.59 -8.86 -11.58
N ASP A 124 -21.78 -10.14 -11.94
CA ASP A 124 -22.75 -10.57 -12.96
C ASP A 124 -24.16 -10.79 -12.39
N SER A 125 -24.38 -10.52 -11.11
CA SER A 125 -25.68 -10.64 -10.47
C SER A 125 -26.67 -9.61 -11.04
N PRO A 126 -27.96 -9.96 -11.09
CA PRO A 126 -29.00 -9.06 -11.61
C PRO A 126 -29.17 -7.76 -10.82
N PHE A 127 -28.66 -7.69 -9.59
CA PHE A 127 -28.56 -6.46 -8.80
C PHE A 127 -27.42 -6.56 -7.78
N ARG A 128 -27.01 -5.40 -7.25
CA ARG A 128 -26.12 -5.21 -6.11
C ARG A 128 -26.79 -4.29 -5.10
N ILE A 129 -26.28 -4.27 -3.86
CA ILE A 129 -26.88 -3.45 -2.81
C ILE A 129 -26.29 -2.04 -2.85
N SER A 130 -27.15 -1.02 -2.92
CA SER A 130 -26.77 0.39 -2.94
C SER A 130 -26.06 0.79 -1.64
N LYS A 131 -24.97 1.55 -1.78
CA LYS A 131 -24.23 2.14 -0.65
C LYS A 131 -25.10 3.03 0.23
N GLU A 132 -26.07 3.73 -0.36
CA GLU A 132 -27.02 4.61 0.34
C GLU A 132 -28.10 3.85 1.14
N GLY A 133 -28.09 2.52 1.05
CA GLY A 133 -29.14 1.66 1.55
C GLY A 133 -30.32 1.56 0.57
N GLU A 134 -31.10 0.49 0.73
CA GLU A 134 -32.23 0.20 -0.14
C GLU A 134 -33.19 -0.81 0.49
N LYS A 135 -34.27 -1.16 -0.23
CA LYS A 135 -35.27 -2.10 0.26
C LYS A 135 -35.14 -3.44 -0.47
N LEU A 136 -34.92 -4.50 0.32
CA LEU A 136 -34.81 -5.87 -0.19
C LEU A 136 -36.04 -6.70 0.16
N PHE A 137 -36.36 -7.64 -0.72
CA PHE A 137 -37.50 -8.54 -0.59
C PHE A 137 -37.09 -9.99 -0.84
N LEU A 138 -37.62 -10.89 -0.02
CA LEU A 138 -37.58 -12.34 -0.24
C LEU A 138 -38.99 -12.79 -0.66
N THR A 139 -39.12 -13.38 -1.85
CA THR A 139 -40.41 -13.74 -2.45
C THR A 139 -40.52 -15.25 -2.69
N ASP A 140 -41.75 -15.76 -2.77
CA ASP A 140 -42.05 -17.14 -3.19
C ASP A 140 -43.10 -17.11 -4.32
N SER A 141 -42.63 -17.30 -5.55
CA SER A 141 -43.46 -17.32 -6.76
C SER A 141 -44.44 -18.50 -6.79
N THR A 142 -44.09 -19.61 -6.13
CA THR A 142 -44.94 -20.82 -6.09
C THR A 142 -46.16 -20.64 -5.20
N LYS A 143 -46.06 -19.72 -4.23
CA LYS A 143 -47.14 -19.36 -3.30
C LYS A 143 -47.76 -17.99 -3.57
N GLY A 144 -47.14 -17.17 -4.41
CA GLY A 144 -47.60 -15.82 -4.76
C GLY A 144 -47.53 -14.84 -3.58
N THR A 145 -46.50 -14.94 -2.72
CA THR A 145 -46.38 -14.20 -1.46
C THR A 145 -44.97 -13.65 -1.20
N TYR A 146 -44.87 -12.54 -0.48
CA TYR A 146 -43.64 -12.12 0.20
C TYR A 146 -43.37 -13.00 1.41
N LEU A 147 -42.15 -13.50 1.53
CA LEU A 147 -41.67 -14.22 2.70
C LEU A 147 -41.09 -13.26 3.73
N ASP A 148 -40.28 -12.28 3.30
CA ASP A 148 -39.70 -11.28 4.18
C ASP A 148 -39.32 -10.01 3.41
N GLN A 149 -39.10 -8.91 4.13
CA GLN A 149 -38.57 -7.67 3.56
C GLN A 149 -37.80 -6.88 4.60
N VAL A 150 -36.82 -6.09 4.15
CA VAL A 150 -36.00 -5.24 5.01
C VAL A 150 -35.66 -3.94 4.29
N ILE A 151 -35.61 -2.83 5.02
CA ILE A 151 -35.03 -1.58 4.54
C ILE A 151 -33.64 -1.52 5.16
N VAL A 152 -32.62 -1.71 4.34
CA VAL A 152 -31.21 -1.65 4.69
C VAL A 152 -30.82 -0.17 4.75
N PRO A 153 -30.26 0.32 5.86
CA PRO A 153 -29.70 1.67 5.92
C PRO A 153 -28.41 1.75 5.09
N GLN A 154 -27.83 2.95 4.96
CA GLN A 154 -26.43 3.08 4.58
C GLN A 154 -25.55 2.29 5.56
N LEU A 155 -24.60 1.53 5.03
CA LEU A 155 -23.67 0.71 5.80
C LEU A 155 -22.24 1.08 5.46
N SER A 156 -21.41 1.26 6.50
CA SER A 156 -19.96 1.34 6.33
C SER A 156 -19.40 -0.01 5.87
N TYR A 157 -18.20 0.02 5.31
CA TYR A 157 -17.52 -1.21 4.88
C TYR A 157 -17.37 -2.22 6.02
N ASP A 158 -17.46 -3.49 5.67
CA ASP A 158 -17.30 -4.65 6.58
C ASP A 158 -18.26 -4.69 7.78
N THR A 159 -19.33 -3.89 7.73
CA THR A 159 -20.44 -3.95 8.69
C THR A 159 -21.67 -4.62 8.08
N SER A 160 -22.52 -5.14 8.97
CA SER A 160 -23.77 -5.78 8.59
C SER A 160 -24.98 -5.04 9.18
N TYR A 161 -26.07 -4.99 8.41
CA TYR A 161 -27.40 -4.79 8.98
C TYR A 161 -28.01 -6.15 9.27
N GLY A 162 -28.14 -6.49 10.54
CA GLY A 162 -28.57 -7.82 10.97
C GLY A 162 -29.69 -7.80 11.99
N ARG A 163 -30.45 -8.90 12.05
CA ARG A 163 -31.37 -9.16 13.15
C ARG A 163 -30.55 -9.45 14.40
N ILE A 164 -30.74 -8.68 15.48
CA ILE A 164 -29.98 -8.82 16.74
C ILE A 164 -30.13 -10.22 17.36
N HIS A 165 -31.26 -10.87 17.08
CA HIS A 165 -31.50 -12.27 17.42
C HIS A 165 -32.02 -12.98 16.19
N ASP A 166 -31.47 -14.15 15.86
CA ASP A 166 -31.73 -14.82 14.58
C ASP A 166 -33.23 -15.03 14.32
N GLY A 167 -33.67 -14.50 13.19
CA GLY A 167 -35.07 -14.51 12.76
C GLY A 167 -36.08 -13.81 13.69
N LYS A 168 -35.64 -12.82 14.47
CA LYS A 168 -36.51 -11.91 15.25
C LYS A 168 -36.58 -10.52 14.64
N GLU A 169 -37.60 -9.75 15.01
CA GLU A 169 -37.95 -8.47 14.35
C GLU A 169 -37.01 -7.29 14.59
N LYS A 170 -36.04 -7.39 15.52
CA LYS A 170 -35.17 -6.26 15.86
C LYS A 170 -33.91 -6.30 15.00
N TRP A 171 -33.58 -5.17 14.38
CA TRP A 171 -32.42 -4.99 13.54
C TRP A 171 -31.48 -3.93 14.11
N SER A 172 -30.20 -4.03 13.78
CA SER A 172 -29.17 -3.03 14.07
C SER A 172 -28.05 -3.10 13.05
N VAL A 173 -27.30 -2.02 12.91
CA VAL A 173 -25.94 -2.10 12.38
C VAL A 173 -25.06 -2.81 13.42
N MET A 174 -24.22 -3.71 12.97
CA MET A 174 -23.37 -4.57 13.81
C MET A 174 -22.12 -5.00 13.05
N ASP A 175 -21.15 -5.56 13.75
CA ASP A 175 -20.08 -6.32 13.12
C ASP A 175 -20.64 -7.52 12.33
N THR A 176 -19.88 -7.96 11.33
CA THR A 176 -20.34 -9.00 10.41
C THR A 176 -20.29 -10.38 11.08
N THR A 177 -21.40 -11.13 11.05
CA THR A 177 -21.54 -12.49 11.60
C THR A 177 -21.95 -13.55 10.57
N LEU A 178 -21.83 -13.22 9.28
CA LEU A 178 -22.21 -14.08 8.15
C LEU A 178 -21.82 -15.56 8.34
N GLY A 179 -22.83 -16.43 8.23
CA GLY A 179 -22.76 -17.88 8.35
C GLY A 179 -22.84 -18.39 9.79
N SER A 180 -22.98 -17.49 10.77
CA SER A 180 -23.03 -17.77 12.20
C SER A 180 -24.23 -17.09 12.86
N THR A 181 -24.36 -17.22 14.18
CA THR A 181 -25.48 -16.63 14.93
C THR A 181 -25.20 -15.18 15.28
N ASN A 182 -26.21 -14.31 15.15
CA ASN A 182 -26.08 -12.88 15.46
C ASN A 182 -26.12 -12.60 16.98
N GLU A 183 -26.33 -13.62 17.82
CA GLU A 183 -26.50 -13.47 19.27
C GLU A 183 -25.24 -12.90 19.98
N GLN A 184 -24.09 -12.91 19.31
CA GLN A 184 -22.81 -12.41 19.81
C GLN A 184 -22.32 -11.17 19.06
N ALA A 185 -23.09 -10.66 18.09
CA ALA A 185 -22.70 -9.51 17.30
C ALA A 185 -22.57 -8.25 18.17
N LEU A 186 -21.48 -7.50 17.96
CA LEU A 186 -21.25 -6.18 18.51
C LEU A 186 -22.14 -5.17 17.78
N LEU A 187 -23.09 -4.57 18.50
CA LEU A 187 -23.95 -3.53 17.95
C LEU A 187 -23.17 -2.23 17.77
N LEU A 188 -23.10 -1.74 16.55
CA LEU A 188 -22.37 -0.52 16.20
C LEU A 188 -23.28 0.72 16.27
N PRO A 189 -22.75 1.88 16.68
CA PRO A 189 -23.51 3.13 16.65
C PRO A 189 -23.75 3.59 15.21
N ALA A 190 -24.89 4.23 14.95
CA ALA A 190 -25.15 4.86 13.67
C ALA A 190 -24.45 6.22 13.58
N VAL A 191 -23.59 6.40 12.58
CA VAL A 191 -22.93 7.68 12.28
C VAL A 191 -23.95 8.66 11.71
N SER A 192 -24.36 9.65 12.50
CA SER A 192 -25.40 10.62 12.11
C SER A 192 -25.46 11.88 12.97
N LEU A 193 -24.46 12.13 13.82
CA LEU A 193 -24.36 13.35 14.62
C LEU A 193 -23.32 14.29 14.02
N ASP A 194 -23.45 15.59 14.29
CA ASP A 194 -22.43 16.57 13.93
C ASP A 194 -21.15 16.35 14.75
N GLU A 195 -20.00 16.51 14.08
CA GLU A 195 -18.66 16.39 14.66
C GLU A 195 -18.41 17.39 15.80
N PRO A 196 -17.55 17.05 16.78
CA PRO A 196 -17.06 18.02 17.76
C PRO A 196 -16.16 19.07 17.09
N ILE A 197 -16.32 20.33 17.45
CA ILE A 197 -15.48 21.43 16.98
C ILE A 197 -14.34 21.64 17.96
N PHE A 198 -13.11 21.59 17.46
CA PHE A 198 -11.89 21.94 18.19
C PHE A 198 -11.64 23.44 18.11
N GLU A 199 -11.29 24.08 19.23
CA GLU A 199 -10.92 25.51 19.25
C GLU A 199 -9.65 25.80 18.44
N VAL A 200 -8.73 24.84 18.44
CA VAL A 200 -7.41 24.92 17.83
C VAL A 200 -7.22 23.64 17.02
N THR A 201 -6.71 23.77 15.79
CA THR A 201 -6.47 22.64 14.88
C THR A 201 -5.06 22.08 15.05
N SER A 202 -4.74 21.00 14.34
CA SER A 202 -3.41 20.40 14.27
C SER A 202 -2.34 21.42 13.89
N GLY A 203 -1.18 21.32 14.52
CA GLY A 203 -0.12 22.29 14.30
C GLY A 203 1.02 22.27 15.31
N PHE A 204 1.93 23.21 15.11
CA PHE A 204 3.07 23.48 15.96
C PHE A 204 2.79 24.71 16.82
N TYR A 205 3.07 24.60 18.11
CA TYR A 205 2.80 25.65 19.09
C TYR A 205 3.99 25.83 20.01
N ASP A 206 4.32 27.09 20.32
CA ASP A 206 5.48 27.40 21.17
C ASP A 206 5.22 27.13 22.65
N GLU A 207 3.98 27.34 23.11
CA GLU A 207 3.59 27.26 24.50
C GLU A 207 2.42 26.29 24.71
N ALA A 208 2.39 25.65 25.89
CA ALA A 208 1.27 24.82 26.31
C ALA A 208 -0.03 25.63 26.45
N PHE A 209 -1.17 25.00 26.16
CA PHE A 209 -2.47 25.67 26.19
C PHE A 209 -3.59 24.74 26.66
N ALA A 210 -4.75 25.35 26.97
CA ALA A 210 -5.97 24.64 27.31
C ALA A 210 -6.85 24.54 26.05
N LEU A 211 -7.02 23.34 25.52
CA LEU A 211 -7.85 23.06 24.34
C LEU A 211 -9.33 22.96 24.72
N HIS A 212 -10.15 23.82 24.12
CA HIS A 212 -11.60 23.76 24.25
C HIS A 212 -12.24 22.95 23.11
N LEU A 213 -13.22 22.09 23.45
CA LEU A 213 -14.02 21.33 22.49
C LEU A 213 -15.50 21.73 22.63
N TYR A 214 -16.21 21.80 21.50
CA TYR A 214 -17.62 22.20 21.45
C TYR A 214 -18.47 21.17 20.70
N SER A 215 -19.64 20.87 21.24
CA SER A 215 -20.64 20.05 20.53
C SER A 215 -21.66 20.99 19.88
N PRO A 216 -21.88 20.90 18.55
CA PRO A 216 -22.81 21.78 17.85
C PRO A 216 -24.25 21.74 18.40
N ASN A 217 -24.76 20.56 18.76
CA ASN A 217 -26.14 20.40 19.26
C ASN A 217 -26.23 19.99 20.75
N GLY A 218 -25.10 19.97 21.46
CA GLY A 218 -25.05 19.74 22.90
C GLY A 218 -25.01 18.26 23.30
N GLU A 219 -24.69 17.37 22.37
CA GLU A 219 -24.29 15.99 22.65
C GLU A 219 -23.01 15.97 23.52
N LYS A 220 -22.81 14.84 24.19
CA LYS A 220 -21.58 14.62 24.94
C LYS A 220 -20.45 14.33 23.98
N ILE A 221 -19.31 14.97 24.20
CA ILE A 221 -18.07 14.68 23.50
C ILE A 221 -17.31 13.64 24.31
N TYR A 222 -16.90 12.57 23.65
CA TYR A 222 -16.02 11.53 24.17
C TYR A 222 -14.67 11.66 23.48
N TYR A 223 -13.58 11.44 24.20
CA TYR A 223 -12.24 11.64 23.65
C TYR A 223 -11.22 10.62 24.16
N THR A 224 -10.13 10.48 23.43
CA THR A 224 -8.96 9.66 23.78
C THR A 224 -7.69 10.45 23.49
N LEU A 225 -6.59 10.05 24.16
CA LEU A 225 -5.27 10.68 24.05
C LEU A 225 -4.15 9.69 23.68
N ASP A 226 -4.53 8.43 23.45
CA ASP A 226 -3.63 7.30 23.18
C ASP A 226 -3.84 6.76 21.75
N GLY A 227 -4.53 7.50 20.89
CA GLY A 227 -4.85 7.08 19.53
C GLY A 227 -5.96 6.04 19.41
N SER A 228 -6.52 5.49 20.49
CA SER A 228 -7.68 4.60 20.42
C SER A 228 -8.95 5.33 19.98
N GLU A 229 -9.92 4.62 19.40
CA GLU A 229 -11.17 5.26 18.97
C GLU A 229 -12.02 5.68 20.19
N PRO A 230 -12.56 6.91 20.23
CA PRO A 230 -13.48 7.29 21.29
C PRO A 230 -14.79 6.49 21.19
N CYS A 231 -15.14 5.81 22.26
CA CYS A 231 -16.37 5.02 22.37
C CYS A 231 -17.18 5.41 23.61
N ALA A 232 -18.30 4.72 23.83
CA ALA A 232 -19.19 4.95 24.96
C ALA A 232 -18.52 4.87 26.35
N ASP A 233 -17.42 4.11 26.44
CA ASP A 233 -16.64 3.89 27.66
C ASP A 233 -15.47 4.88 27.81
N SER A 234 -15.19 5.69 26.78
CA SER A 234 -14.13 6.70 26.82
C SER A 234 -14.46 7.84 27.79
N PRO A 235 -13.45 8.60 28.24
CA PRO A 235 -13.65 9.82 29.02
C PRO A 235 -14.59 10.81 28.32
N VAL A 236 -15.58 11.32 29.08
CA VAL A 236 -16.45 12.41 28.63
C VAL A 236 -15.72 13.73 28.86
N TYR A 237 -15.63 14.56 27.81
CA TYR A 237 -15.11 15.92 27.89
C TYR A 237 -15.98 16.77 28.82
N LYS A 238 -15.36 17.39 29.83
CA LYS A 238 -16.04 18.23 30.84
C LYS A 238 -15.34 19.55 31.10
N GLU A 239 -14.03 19.56 30.92
CA GLU A 239 -13.15 20.69 31.16
C GLU A 239 -12.08 20.70 30.05
N PRO A 240 -11.46 21.85 29.76
CA PRO A 240 -10.42 21.95 28.73
C PRO A 240 -9.29 20.95 28.90
N LEU A 241 -8.80 20.41 27.78
CA LEU A 241 -7.67 19.49 27.79
C LEU A 241 -6.36 20.28 27.85
N TRP A 242 -5.47 19.93 28.77
CA TRP A 242 -4.16 20.58 28.84
C TRP A 242 -3.22 19.96 27.81
N ILE A 243 -2.84 20.73 26.81
CA ILE A 243 -1.94 20.33 25.72
C ILE A 243 -0.56 20.93 26.00
N ALA A 244 0.45 20.08 26.20
CA ALA A 244 1.81 20.48 26.55
C ALA A 244 2.83 19.50 25.96
N ASP A 245 4.11 19.88 25.97
CA ASP A 245 5.19 18.96 25.64
C ASP A 245 5.22 17.81 26.66
N ASN A 246 4.92 16.62 26.18
CA ASN A 246 4.86 15.40 26.98
C ASN A 246 6.13 14.55 26.84
N THR A 247 7.18 15.02 26.14
CA THR A 247 8.42 14.24 25.92
C THR A 247 8.90 13.57 27.20
N SER A 248 8.94 14.27 28.35
CA SER A 248 9.43 13.71 29.62
C SER A 248 8.58 12.59 30.24
N GLN A 249 7.38 12.31 29.71
CA GLN A 249 6.53 11.22 30.18
C GLN A 249 7.07 9.85 29.73
N GLU A 250 6.68 8.79 30.44
CA GLU A 250 7.06 7.41 30.09
C GLU A 250 6.58 7.03 28.69
N ASN A 251 7.35 6.17 28.02
CA ASN A 251 6.99 5.69 26.69
C ASN A 251 5.91 4.60 26.81
N GLN A 252 4.85 4.72 26.02
CA GLN A 252 3.76 3.75 25.90
C GLN A 252 3.99 2.76 24.75
N TYR A 253 4.46 3.24 23.60
CA TYR A 253 4.64 2.42 22.39
C TYR A 253 6.11 2.16 22.09
N ALA A 254 6.98 3.14 22.31
CA ALA A 254 8.42 2.98 22.10
C ALA A 254 9.06 1.97 23.07
N SER A 255 8.45 1.70 24.22
CA SER A 255 8.93 0.72 25.22
C SER A 255 8.46 -0.72 24.97
N ARG A 256 7.79 -0.99 23.84
CA ARG A 256 7.29 -2.34 23.51
C ARG A 256 8.42 -3.30 23.16
N THR A 257 8.36 -4.50 23.73
CA THR A 257 9.36 -5.56 23.53
C THR A 257 8.97 -6.59 22.46
N ASP A 258 7.82 -6.41 21.82
CA ASP A 258 7.21 -7.37 20.89
C ASP A 258 7.12 -6.86 19.46
N LEU A 259 7.98 -5.89 19.08
CA LEU A 259 8.02 -5.33 17.73
C LEU A 259 8.71 -6.27 16.71
N THR A 260 9.56 -7.17 17.19
CA THR A 260 10.29 -8.16 16.39
C THR A 260 10.62 -9.39 17.24
N PRO A 261 10.67 -10.60 16.66
CA PRO A 261 11.02 -11.82 17.39
C PRO A 261 12.53 -12.02 17.54
N THR A 262 13.35 -11.26 16.81
CA THR A 262 14.82 -11.48 16.73
C THR A 262 15.65 -10.46 17.50
N ARG A 263 15.03 -9.43 18.06
CA ARG A 263 15.74 -8.38 18.81
C ARG A 263 15.00 -8.02 20.10
N ASP A 264 15.74 -8.04 21.19
CA ASP A 264 15.29 -7.61 22.52
C ASP A 264 15.97 -6.28 22.87
N TYR A 265 15.46 -5.19 22.27
CA TYR A 265 15.94 -3.83 22.53
C TYR A 265 14.75 -2.89 22.67
N THR A 266 14.77 -2.06 23.72
CA THR A 266 13.84 -0.95 23.92
C THR A 266 14.61 0.25 24.48
N PRO A 267 14.28 1.48 24.06
CA PRO A 267 14.92 2.68 24.58
C PRO A 267 14.54 2.85 26.06
N ASP A 268 15.54 3.04 26.91
CA ASP A 268 15.39 3.31 28.35
C ASP A 268 15.23 4.81 28.68
N PHE A 269 15.13 5.65 27.64
CA PHE A 269 14.94 7.08 27.71
C PHE A 269 13.60 7.50 27.08
N PRO A 270 13.01 8.63 27.54
CA PRO A 270 11.82 9.18 26.93
C PRO A 270 12.06 9.57 25.47
N VAL A 271 11.20 9.11 24.55
CA VAL A 271 11.19 9.62 23.17
C VAL A 271 10.38 10.91 23.09
N ASP A 272 10.62 11.68 22.03
CA ASP A 272 9.85 12.89 21.74
C ASP A 272 8.36 12.60 21.55
N LYS A 273 7.51 13.53 21.99
CA LYS A 273 6.05 13.34 21.95
C LYS A 273 5.30 14.54 21.36
N ALA A 274 4.30 14.20 20.57
CA ALA A 274 3.16 15.06 20.21
C ALA A 274 1.94 14.64 21.03
N VAL A 275 0.96 15.53 21.16
CA VAL A 275 -0.32 15.21 21.77
C VAL A 275 -1.32 14.91 20.65
N VAL A 276 -1.88 13.70 20.64
CA VAL A 276 -2.97 13.33 19.73
C VAL A 276 -4.28 13.37 20.51
N VAL A 277 -5.29 14.02 19.96
CA VAL A 277 -6.65 14.05 20.53
C VAL A 277 -7.61 13.53 19.49
N ARG A 278 -8.26 12.39 19.76
CA ARG A 278 -9.39 11.90 18.98
C ARG A 278 -10.68 12.19 19.74
N ALA A 279 -11.70 12.74 19.10
CA ALA A 279 -12.97 13.03 19.74
C ALA A 279 -14.18 12.79 18.84
N ALA A 280 -15.29 12.37 19.44
CA ALA A 280 -16.57 12.21 18.77
C ALA A 280 -17.74 12.65 19.66
N CYS A 281 -18.79 13.20 19.05
CA CYS A 281 -20.08 13.41 19.70
C CYS A 281 -20.80 12.06 19.78
N TYR A 282 -21.24 11.65 20.97
CA TYR A 282 -21.94 10.37 21.14
C TYR A 282 -23.21 10.49 22.01
N ASN A 283 -24.28 9.88 21.53
CA ASN A 283 -25.55 9.74 22.25
C ASN A 283 -25.84 8.27 22.58
N PRO A 284 -25.60 7.84 23.84
CA PRO A 284 -25.80 6.45 24.25
C PRO A 284 -27.27 6.02 24.29
N ILE A 285 -28.23 6.95 24.31
CA ILE A 285 -29.66 6.62 24.34
C ILE A 285 -30.13 6.17 22.96
N THR A 286 -29.66 6.85 21.92
CA THR A 286 -30.01 6.54 20.53
C THR A 286 -28.99 5.66 19.82
N ASN A 287 -27.86 5.35 20.48
CA ASN A 287 -26.69 4.71 19.91
C ASN A 287 -26.24 5.39 18.59
N LYS A 288 -26.08 6.71 18.65
CA LYS A 288 -25.63 7.52 17.51
C LYS A 288 -24.31 8.20 17.83
N ILE A 289 -23.42 8.26 16.86
CA ILE A 289 -22.11 8.90 16.96
C ILE A 289 -21.90 9.88 15.79
N SER A 290 -20.98 10.83 15.93
CA SER A 290 -20.40 11.56 14.79
C SER A 290 -19.22 10.78 14.22
N ASP A 291 -18.67 11.23 13.11
CA ASP A 291 -17.32 10.86 12.73
C ASP A 291 -16.31 11.29 13.81
N ILE A 292 -15.16 10.61 13.83
CA ILE A 292 -14.09 10.86 14.79
C ILE A 292 -13.18 11.94 14.20
N VAL A 293 -13.07 13.07 14.89
CA VAL A 293 -12.12 14.12 14.55
C VAL A 293 -10.80 13.84 15.27
N THR A 294 -9.69 13.87 14.53
CA THR A 294 -8.34 13.64 15.05
C THR A 294 -7.51 14.90 14.88
N GLU A 295 -6.89 15.39 15.96
CA GLU A 295 -5.98 16.53 15.92
C GLU A 295 -4.66 16.21 16.62
N THR A 296 -3.53 16.63 16.03
CA THR A 296 -2.18 16.41 16.53
C THR A 296 -1.45 17.73 16.80
N TYR A 297 -0.88 17.85 18.01
CA TYR A 297 -0.22 19.07 18.49
C TYR A 297 1.24 18.83 18.86
N PHE A 298 2.14 19.57 18.22
CA PHE A 298 3.57 19.59 18.53
C PHE A 298 3.90 20.82 19.37
N ILE A 299 4.29 20.63 20.63
CA ILE A 299 4.51 21.73 21.58
C ILE A 299 6.00 21.94 21.84
N GLY A 300 6.49 23.16 21.67
CA GLY A 300 7.89 23.53 21.95
C GLY A 300 8.89 23.05 20.90
N TYR A 301 8.45 22.62 19.73
CA TYR A 301 9.35 22.05 18.70
C TYR A 301 10.26 23.10 18.05
N HIS A 302 10.01 24.41 18.23
CA HIS A 302 10.95 25.47 17.85
C HIS A 302 12.30 25.40 18.59
N THR A 303 12.40 24.62 19.68
CA THR A 303 13.68 24.39 20.38
C THR A 303 14.37 23.10 19.96
N LYS A 304 13.84 22.37 18.97
CA LYS A 304 14.32 21.06 18.53
C LYS A 304 14.80 21.17 17.06
N PRO A 305 16.01 21.72 16.82
CA PRO A 305 16.49 22.04 15.47
C PRO A 305 16.60 20.81 14.56
N GLU A 306 16.68 19.60 15.13
CA GLU A 306 16.67 18.37 14.35
C GLU A 306 15.38 18.14 13.53
N TYR A 307 14.29 18.84 13.84
CA TYR A 307 13.04 18.79 13.06
C TYR A 307 12.93 19.91 12.02
N GLU A 308 13.88 20.85 11.98
CA GLU A 308 13.90 21.88 10.94
C GLU A 308 14.04 21.22 9.55
N GLN A 309 13.29 21.72 8.56
CA GLN A 309 13.32 21.21 7.17
C GLN A 309 12.86 19.74 7.02
N MET A 310 12.26 19.15 8.06
CA MET A 310 11.70 17.80 8.02
C MET A 310 10.19 17.85 7.90
N ALA A 311 9.66 17.17 6.88
CA ALA A 311 8.24 16.84 6.85
C ALA A 311 7.93 15.84 7.97
N ILE A 312 6.74 15.96 8.57
CA ILE A 312 6.28 15.08 9.65
C ILE A 312 4.96 14.42 9.27
N LEU A 313 4.86 13.12 9.50
CA LEU A 313 3.63 12.35 9.37
C LEU A 313 3.23 11.81 10.75
N SER A 314 2.12 12.30 11.28
CA SER A 314 1.49 11.73 12.48
C SER A 314 0.57 10.60 12.06
N LEU A 315 0.91 9.36 12.42
CA LEU A 315 0.11 8.17 12.20
C LEU A 315 -0.63 7.80 13.49
N THR A 316 -1.95 7.93 13.48
CA THR A 316 -2.83 7.65 14.62
C THR A 316 -3.67 6.41 14.34
N VAL A 317 -3.59 5.39 15.19
CA VAL A 317 -4.18 4.08 14.98
C VAL A 317 -4.73 3.54 16.31
N ASP A 318 -5.84 2.80 16.30
CA ASP A 318 -6.18 2.02 17.49
C ASP A 318 -5.05 1.01 17.76
N SER A 319 -4.53 1.03 19.00
CA SER A 319 -3.42 0.16 19.39
C SER A 319 -3.70 -1.33 19.17
N LYS A 320 -4.97 -1.77 19.16
CA LYS A 320 -5.36 -3.16 18.87
C LYS A 320 -5.07 -3.52 17.42
N ASP A 321 -5.29 -2.60 16.49
CA ASP A 321 -5.04 -2.83 15.07
C ASP A 321 -3.55 -2.97 14.74
N LEU A 322 -2.68 -2.43 15.61
CA LEU A 322 -1.24 -2.62 15.51
C LEU A 322 -0.75 -3.83 16.30
N PHE A 323 -1.28 -4.07 17.50
CA PHE A 323 -0.61 -4.91 18.50
C PHE A 323 -1.50 -5.97 19.15
N ASP A 324 -2.76 -6.12 18.74
CA ASP A 324 -3.55 -7.27 19.18
C ASP A 324 -2.87 -8.58 18.74
N PRO A 325 -2.80 -9.62 19.59
CA PRO A 325 -2.12 -10.85 19.22
C PRO A 325 -2.73 -11.54 17.99
N GLN A 326 -4.04 -11.44 17.77
CA GLN A 326 -4.71 -12.15 16.67
C GLN A 326 -4.83 -11.28 15.42
N THR A 327 -5.13 -10.00 15.58
CA THR A 327 -5.47 -9.11 14.45
C THR A 327 -4.50 -7.94 14.28
N GLY A 328 -3.60 -7.70 15.22
CA GLY A 328 -2.63 -6.61 15.15
C GLY A 328 -1.61 -6.85 14.03
N ILE A 329 -1.33 -5.84 13.22
CA ILE A 329 -0.48 -5.98 12.01
C ILE A 329 1.01 -5.75 12.28
N TYR A 330 1.38 -5.18 13.43
CA TYR A 330 2.75 -4.70 13.70
C TYR A 330 3.51 -5.61 14.68
N GLY A 331 2.86 -6.11 15.73
CA GLY A 331 3.53 -6.92 16.75
C GLY A 331 3.92 -8.33 16.31
N ASN A 332 4.64 -9.05 17.16
CA ASN A 332 4.93 -10.48 17.01
C ASN A 332 3.62 -11.30 16.98
N GLY A 333 2.70 -11.01 17.89
CA GLY A 333 1.36 -11.62 17.91
C GLY A 333 1.35 -13.15 17.96
N ALA A 334 0.25 -13.73 17.49
CA ALA A 334 -0.05 -15.16 17.54
C ALA A 334 0.94 -15.99 16.70
N ALA A 335 1.49 -15.41 15.63
CA ALA A 335 2.50 -16.07 14.80
C ALA A 335 3.74 -16.51 15.61
N TYR A 336 4.14 -15.70 16.60
CA TYR A 336 5.25 -16.06 17.48
C TYR A 336 4.92 -17.21 18.44
N GLU A 337 3.71 -17.20 19.00
CA GLU A 337 3.24 -18.29 19.87
C GLU A 337 3.13 -19.62 19.10
N GLU A 338 2.66 -19.55 17.86
CA GLU A 338 2.57 -20.71 16.96
C GLU A 338 3.95 -21.27 16.63
N TYR A 339 4.90 -20.42 16.26
CA TYR A 339 6.29 -20.83 16.00
C TYR A 339 6.88 -21.59 17.19
N MET A 340 6.66 -21.08 18.40
CA MET A 340 7.14 -21.70 19.63
C MET A 340 6.45 -23.04 19.92
N ALA A 341 5.15 -23.15 19.64
CA ALA A 341 4.38 -24.37 19.87
C ALA A 341 4.70 -25.48 18.87
N ASN A 342 5.11 -25.14 17.64
CA ASN A 342 5.25 -26.08 16.53
C ASN A 342 6.68 -26.60 16.29
N GLY A 343 7.66 -26.19 17.08
CA GLY A 343 9.03 -26.70 16.97
C GLY A 343 10.12 -25.67 17.24
N GLY A 344 9.77 -24.39 17.37
CA GLY A 344 10.70 -23.29 17.61
C GLY A 344 11.42 -23.30 18.95
N MET A 345 11.24 -24.34 19.78
CA MET A 345 11.91 -24.50 21.06
C MET A 345 12.68 -25.82 21.16
N ALA A 346 13.96 -25.74 21.55
CA ALA A 346 14.74 -26.89 22.00
C ALA A 346 15.56 -26.55 23.24
N ASP A 347 15.60 -27.47 24.22
CA ASP A 347 16.36 -27.32 25.48
C ASP A 347 16.09 -25.99 26.23
N GLY A 348 14.87 -25.46 26.14
CA GLY A 348 14.47 -24.21 26.77
C GLY A 348 14.99 -22.95 26.07
N LYS A 349 15.50 -23.07 24.85
CA LYS A 349 15.93 -21.96 23.99
C LYS A 349 15.05 -21.87 22.76
N VAL A 350 14.84 -20.63 22.30
CA VAL A 350 14.23 -20.34 21.00
C VAL A 350 15.25 -20.70 19.91
N LEU A 351 14.80 -21.41 18.89
CA LEU A 351 15.60 -21.76 17.72
C LEU A 351 15.47 -20.66 16.65
N ASP A 352 16.53 -20.45 15.87
CA ASP A 352 16.50 -19.54 14.71
C ASP A 352 15.63 -20.09 13.57
N SER A 353 15.53 -21.43 13.47
CA SER A 353 14.61 -22.12 12.58
C SER A 353 14.30 -23.54 13.07
N TYR A 354 13.24 -24.14 12.53
CA TYR A 354 12.98 -25.57 12.62
C TYR A 354 12.32 -26.07 11.34
N THR A 355 12.48 -27.35 11.02
CA THR A 355 11.76 -27.99 9.92
C THR A 355 10.43 -28.56 10.42
N ASP A 356 9.33 -28.19 9.78
CA ASP A 356 7.99 -28.63 10.14
C ASP A 356 7.69 -30.08 9.70
N PHE A 357 6.44 -30.52 9.88
CA PHE A 357 6.01 -31.88 9.49
C PHE A 357 5.88 -32.08 7.98
N ASN A 358 5.80 -31.01 7.19
CA ASN A 358 5.77 -31.03 5.73
C ASN A 358 7.18 -31.03 5.11
N GLY A 359 8.20 -30.71 5.91
CA GLY A 359 9.58 -30.57 5.45
C GLY A 359 9.95 -29.12 5.10
N ASP A 360 9.09 -28.17 5.44
CA ASP A 360 9.30 -26.75 5.20
C ASP A 360 10.09 -26.14 6.36
N GLU A 361 11.04 -25.27 6.04
CA GLU A 361 11.83 -24.57 7.04
C GLU A 361 11.07 -23.35 7.55
N CYS A 362 10.77 -23.34 8.84
CA CYS A 362 10.13 -22.22 9.54
C CYS A 362 11.20 -21.39 10.23
N TYR A 363 11.24 -20.08 9.98
CA TYR A 363 12.26 -19.19 10.54
C TYR A 363 11.72 -18.25 11.61
N LEU A 364 12.49 -18.05 12.68
CA LEU A 364 12.16 -17.15 13.79
C LEU A 364 11.88 -15.72 13.33
N TYR A 365 12.65 -15.19 12.36
CA TYR A 365 12.48 -13.82 11.89
C TYR A 365 11.12 -13.58 11.21
N MET A 366 10.47 -14.64 10.72
CA MET A 366 9.14 -14.60 10.12
C MET A 366 8.01 -14.81 11.13
N ALA A 367 8.33 -15.11 12.39
CA ALA A 367 7.38 -15.40 13.45
C ALA A 367 6.77 -14.10 14.02
N SER A 368 6.09 -13.35 13.17
CA SER A 368 5.41 -12.10 13.49
C SER A 368 4.16 -11.91 12.64
N ASN A 369 3.09 -11.36 13.22
CA ASN A 369 1.89 -10.98 12.48
C ASN A 369 2.18 -10.04 11.29
N ALA A 370 3.29 -9.30 11.32
CA ALA A 370 3.72 -8.43 10.23
C ALA A 370 3.96 -9.15 8.89
N PHE A 371 4.12 -10.47 8.89
CA PHE A 371 4.29 -11.29 7.68
C PHE A 371 2.98 -11.64 6.97
N HIS A 372 1.83 -11.36 7.58
CA HIS A 372 0.57 -11.48 6.87
C HIS A 372 0.36 -10.34 5.86
N ASP A 373 -0.49 -10.58 4.86
CA ASP A 373 -0.74 -9.65 3.77
C ASP A 373 -2.21 -9.74 3.31
N GLY A 374 -2.52 -9.12 2.17
CA GLY A 374 -3.89 -9.00 1.70
C GLY A 374 -4.63 -7.85 2.38
N LYS A 375 -5.89 -7.69 2.04
CA LYS A 375 -6.76 -6.60 2.52
C LYS A 375 -7.34 -6.89 3.90
N GLU A 376 -7.35 -8.17 4.28
CA GLU A 376 -7.70 -8.71 5.59
C GLU A 376 -6.72 -8.23 6.68
N TRP A 377 -5.53 -7.78 6.26
CA TRP A 377 -4.48 -7.22 7.09
C TRP A 377 -4.26 -5.71 6.84
N GLU A 378 -5.21 -5.04 6.19
CA GLU A 378 -5.30 -3.57 6.15
C GLU A 378 -6.03 -3.08 7.40
N ARG A 379 -5.53 -2.00 8.02
CA ARG A 379 -6.15 -1.39 9.21
C ARG A 379 -6.41 0.09 8.97
N GLU A 380 -7.48 0.59 9.57
CA GLU A 380 -7.80 2.00 9.55
C GLU A 380 -6.81 2.80 10.40
N ALA A 381 -6.43 3.98 9.93
CA ALA A 381 -5.64 4.95 10.65
C ALA A 381 -6.07 6.36 10.26
N ALA A 382 -5.80 7.34 11.11
CA ALA A 382 -5.81 8.75 10.73
C ALA A 382 -4.37 9.22 10.52
N ILE A 383 -4.08 9.84 9.37
CA ILE A 383 -2.80 10.51 9.13
C ILE A 383 -2.97 12.01 9.19
N SER A 384 -2.01 12.71 9.77
CA SER A 384 -1.87 14.17 9.60
C SER A 384 -0.48 14.45 9.04
N TYR A 385 -0.43 15.16 7.91
CA TYR A 385 0.82 15.48 7.22
C TYR A 385 1.19 16.95 7.41
N PHE A 386 2.43 17.19 7.81
CA PHE A 386 3.03 18.50 8.01
C PHE A 386 4.21 18.63 7.06
N ASP A 387 4.23 19.70 6.27
CA ASP A 387 5.33 20.00 5.36
C ASP A 387 6.61 20.41 6.13
N GLU A 388 7.68 20.71 5.40
CA GLU A 388 8.97 21.13 5.96
C GLU A 388 8.93 22.51 6.63
N ASN A 389 7.87 23.29 6.36
CA ASN A 389 7.56 24.53 7.06
C ASN A 389 6.65 24.30 8.29
N HIS A 390 6.37 23.04 8.61
CA HIS A 390 5.52 22.59 9.71
C HIS A 390 4.05 23.05 9.61
N SER A 391 3.60 23.34 8.39
CA SER A 391 2.19 23.62 8.10
C SER A 391 1.43 22.30 7.98
N CYS A 392 0.34 22.15 8.74
CA CYS A 392 -0.56 21.00 8.59
C CYS A 392 -1.31 21.14 7.26
N LEU A 393 -1.03 20.23 6.31
CA LEU A 393 -1.66 20.27 4.98
C LEU A 393 -3.03 19.58 5.01
N PHE A 394 -3.13 18.44 5.70
CA PHE A 394 -4.38 17.71 5.86
C PHE A 394 -4.33 16.72 7.02
N THR A 395 -5.52 16.31 7.45
CA THR A 395 -5.79 15.12 8.24
C THR A 395 -6.82 14.27 7.49
N GLN A 396 -6.55 12.98 7.32
CA GLN A 396 -7.39 12.07 6.54
C GLN A 396 -7.37 10.66 7.13
N ASN A 397 -8.51 9.96 7.08
CA ASN A 397 -8.59 8.53 7.41
C ASN A 397 -8.13 7.68 6.22
N VAL A 398 -7.30 6.68 6.49
CA VAL A 398 -6.56 5.91 5.50
C VAL A 398 -6.43 4.45 5.91
N GLY A 399 -6.14 3.59 4.92
CA GLY A 399 -5.74 2.22 5.17
C GLY A 399 -4.23 2.12 5.33
N ILE A 400 -3.76 1.31 6.26
CA ILE A 400 -2.35 0.98 6.41
C ILE A 400 -2.09 -0.52 6.33
N ARG A 401 -1.00 -0.89 5.67
CA ARG A 401 -0.48 -2.27 5.62
C ARG A 401 1.01 -2.33 5.77
N ILE A 402 1.51 -3.34 6.48
CA ILE A 402 2.94 -3.64 6.49
C ILE A 402 3.42 -3.88 5.06
N SER A 403 4.58 -3.32 4.74
CA SER A 403 5.26 -3.47 3.46
C SER A 403 6.63 -4.10 3.64
N GLY A 404 7.10 -4.78 2.59
CA GLY A 404 8.42 -5.39 2.52
C GLY A 404 8.32 -6.90 2.37
N ASN A 405 9.47 -7.56 2.45
CA ASN A 405 9.58 -9.02 2.50
C ASN A 405 10.31 -9.40 3.80
N SER A 406 11.61 -9.68 3.75
CA SER A 406 12.44 -9.96 4.93
C SER A 406 12.44 -8.81 5.96
N THR A 407 12.39 -7.56 5.49
CA THR A 407 12.42 -6.34 6.34
C THR A 407 11.19 -6.15 7.22
N ARG A 408 10.13 -6.95 7.03
CA ARG A 408 8.98 -7.02 7.97
C ARG A 408 9.40 -7.48 9.36
N SER A 409 10.55 -8.15 9.48
CA SER A 409 11.16 -8.56 10.74
C SER A 409 11.84 -7.43 11.51
N ASN A 410 12.05 -6.24 10.91
CA ASN A 410 12.66 -5.11 11.59
C ASN A 410 11.72 -4.53 12.67
N PRO A 411 12.25 -4.00 13.78
CA PRO A 411 11.42 -3.35 14.81
C PRO A 411 10.73 -2.09 14.29
N GLN A 412 11.41 -1.34 13.40
CA GLN A 412 10.76 -0.33 12.56
C GLN A 412 10.29 -0.97 11.25
N LYS A 413 8.99 -0.95 10.96
CA LYS A 413 8.41 -1.56 9.77
C LYS A 413 8.04 -0.50 8.74
N SER A 414 8.21 -0.84 7.47
CA SER A 414 7.68 -0.05 6.36
C SER A 414 6.16 -0.24 6.26
N LEU A 415 5.45 0.81 5.87
CA LEU A 415 3.99 0.79 5.71
C LEU A 415 3.59 1.34 4.34
N ASN A 416 2.66 0.65 3.67
CA ASN A 416 1.87 1.24 2.59
C ASN A 416 0.68 1.96 3.22
N ILE A 417 0.35 3.15 2.71
CA ILE A 417 -0.77 3.98 3.14
C ILE A 417 -1.68 4.18 1.93
N PHE A 418 -2.99 4.01 2.11
CA PHE A 418 -3.99 4.03 1.04
C PHE A 418 -5.10 5.04 1.34
N ALA A 419 -5.29 6.00 0.43
CA ALA A 419 -6.51 6.81 0.39
C ALA A 419 -7.60 6.01 -0.35
N ARG A 420 -8.69 5.68 0.35
CA ARG A 420 -9.78 4.85 -0.19
C ARG A 420 -11.10 5.31 0.38
N ASP A 421 -12.15 5.09 -0.42
CA ASP A 421 -13.55 5.35 -0.05
C ASP A 421 -14.07 4.52 1.13
N ILE A 422 -13.29 3.56 1.61
CA ILE A 422 -13.63 2.74 2.77
C ILE A 422 -13.30 3.42 4.10
N TYR A 423 -12.40 4.42 4.09
CA TYR A 423 -11.94 5.13 5.28
C TYR A 423 -12.37 6.60 5.29
N ASP A 424 -12.41 7.21 4.11
CA ASP A 424 -12.83 8.58 3.91
C ASP A 424 -13.45 8.70 2.52
N ASP A 425 -14.37 9.62 2.27
CA ASP A 425 -15.03 9.78 0.96
C ASP A 425 -14.07 10.26 -0.16
N ILE A 426 -12.78 10.40 0.17
CA ILE A 426 -11.69 10.90 -0.67
C ILE A 426 -10.72 9.76 -1.00
N GLN A 427 -10.55 9.46 -2.29
CA GLN A 427 -9.67 8.39 -2.80
C GLN A 427 -8.24 8.85 -3.15
N LEU A 428 -7.94 10.13 -2.94
CA LEU A 428 -6.64 10.75 -3.21
C LEU A 428 -6.16 11.50 -1.97
N PHE A 429 -4.85 11.57 -1.77
CA PHE A 429 -4.29 12.48 -0.79
C PHE A 429 -4.42 13.92 -1.30
N PRO A 430 -4.86 14.87 -0.47
CA PRO A 430 -5.01 16.27 -0.86
C PRO A 430 -3.65 17.01 -0.82
N CYS A 431 -2.59 16.36 -1.32
CA CYS A 431 -1.23 16.87 -1.30
C CYS A 431 -0.40 16.22 -2.42
N ASP A 432 0.43 17.03 -3.07
CA ASP A 432 1.60 16.54 -3.80
C ASP A 432 2.75 16.40 -2.79
N PHE A 433 3.23 15.18 -2.59
CA PHE A 433 4.29 14.90 -1.62
C PHE A 433 5.71 15.16 -2.15
N PHE A 434 5.87 15.23 -3.47
CA PHE A 434 7.17 15.16 -4.14
C PHE A 434 7.43 16.32 -5.10
N ASP A 435 6.58 17.35 -5.09
CA ASP A 435 6.72 18.58 -5.88
C ASP A 435 6.84 18.31 -7.39
N ASN A 436 6.04 17.38 -7.90
CA ASN A 436 6.03 16.91 -9.29
C ASN A 436 4.67 17.05 -9.98
N ASP A 437 3.73 17.78 -9.37
CA ASP A 437 2.36 18.04 -9.82
C ASP A 437 1.52 16.76 -10.02
N MET A 438 1.80 15.70 -9.23
CA MET A 438 1.05 14.43 -9.28
C MET A 438 0.12 14.21 -8.09
N GLU A 439 -0.96 13.48 -8.34
CA GLU A 439 -1.92 13.05 -7.33
C GLU A 439 -1.70 11.59 -6.95
N TYR A 440 -1.90 11.28 -5.65
CA TYR A 440 -1.56 9.97 -5.10
C TYR A 440 -2.76 9.34 -4.40
N SER A 441 -3.12 8.11 -4.76
CA SER A 441 -4.07 7.26 -4.01
C SER A 441 -3.38 6.32 -3.02
N SER A 442 -2.06 6.16 -3.14
CA SER A 442 -1.26 5.39 -2.20
C SER A 442 0.19 5.85 -2.16
N ILE A 443 0.79 5.81 -0.98
CA ILE A 443 2.19 6.16 -0.70
C ILE A 443 2.81 5.09 0.19
N LYS A 444 4.14 5.06 0.27
CA LYS A 444 4.87 4.19 1.19
C LYS A 444 5.76 5.03 2.10
N ILE A 445 5.79 4.68 3.38
CA ILE A 445 6.88 5.06 4.28
C ILE A 445 7.84 3.87 4.41
N ARG A 446 9.04 3.99 3.84
CA ARG A 446 10.09 2.94 3.83
C ARG A 446 11.12 3.20 4.93
N ASN A 447 11.38 2.18 5.76
CA ASN A 447 12.30 2.22 6.91
C ASN A 447 13.80 2.21 6.56
N GLY A 448 14.16 2.38 5.28
CA GLY A 448 15.54 2.24 4.78
C GLY A 448 15.88 0.85 4.20
N GLY A 449 14.98 -0.13 4.26
CA GLY A 449 15.21 -1.44 3.62
C GLY A 449 16.32 -2.25 4.30
N GLY A 450 17.19 -2.87 3.52
CA GLY A 450 18.44 -3.50 3.99
C GLY A 450 19.37 -2.51 4.70
N ASN A 451 19.27 -1.22 4.38
CA ASN A 451 20.02 -0.14 5.04
C ASN A 451 19.30 0.43 6.27
N SER A 452 18.32 -0.28 6.86
CA SER A 452 17.60 0.20 8.06
C SER A 452 18.51 0.41 9.28
N TYR A 453 19.63 -0.30 9.33
CA TYR A 453 20.67 -0.18 10.36
C TYR A 453 21.86 0.69 9.90
N GLY A 454 21.71 1.50 8.84
CA GLY A 454 22.75 2.39 8.33
C GLY A 454 22.23 3.81 8.19
N LEU A 455 22.58 4.47 7.08
CA LEU A 455 22.19 5.85 6.75
C LEU A 455 20.69 6.02 6.43
N LYS A 456 20.01 4.91 6.08
CA LYS A 456 18.58 4.81 5.75
C LYS A 456 18.13 5.45 4.44
N PHE A 457 18.97 6.23 3.77
CA PHE A 457 18.63 6.93 2.53
C PHE A 457 19.29 6.35 1.27
N LEU A 458 20.17 5.35 1.39
CA LEU A 458 20.99 4.84 0.27
C LEU A 458 20.16 4.54 -1.00
N ASP A 459 19.11 3.74 -0.85
CA ASP A 459 18.23 3.34 -1.94
C ASP A 459 17.51 4.55 -2.60
N ALA A 460 16.99 5.48 -1.79
CA ALA A 460 16.37 6.72 -2.28
C ALA A 460 17.37 7.63 -3.02
N PHE A 461 18.58 7.75 -2.48
CA PHE A 461 19.67 8.54 -3.03
C PHE A 461 20.11 7.99 -4.39
N LEU A 462 20.32 6.68 -4.50
CA LEU A 462 20.75 6.04 -5.74
C LEU A 462 19.68 6.10 -6.84
N GLU A 463 18.39 5.93 -6.50
CA GLU A 463 17.30 6.13 -7.46
C GLU A 463 17.20 7.58 -7.94
N THR A 464 17.37 8.55 -7.04
CA THR A 464 17.36 9.98 -7.38
C THR A 464 18.44 10.31 -8.41
N ILE A 465 19.65 9.77 -8.22
CA ILE A 465 20.75 9.95 -9.18
C ILE A 465 20.42 9.28 -10.53
N ALA A 466 19.90 8.06 -10.49
CA ALA A 466 19.56 7.29 -11.68
C ALA A 466 18.40 7.86 -12.52
N SER A 467 17.58 8.76 -11.97
CA SER A 467 16.40 9.36 -12.62
C SER A 467 16.69 10.09 -13.94
N GLN A 468 17.96 10.42 -14.22
CA GLN A 468 18.41 11.06 -15.46
C GLN A 468 18.52 10.10 -16.66
N ARG A 469 18.25 8.80 -16.45
CA ARG A 469 18.40 7.73 -17.46
C ARG A 469 17.04 7.22 -17.93
N ASN A 470 17.02 6.39 -18.98
CA ASN A 470 15.80 5.84 -19.56
C ASN A 470 15.22 4.69 -18.73
N ILE A 471 14.89 4.97 -17.47
CA ILE A 471 14.45 3.98 -16.49
C ILE A 471 13.41 4.61 -15.55
N SER A 472 12.39 3.85 -15.16
CA SER A 472 11.46 4.32 -14.13
C SER A 472 12.16 4.32 -12.76
N THR A 473 11.99 5.40 -12.00
CA THR A 473 12.51 5.59 -10.63
C THR A 473 11.41 6.11 -9.71
N GLN A 474 11.55 5.90 -8.40
CA GLN A 474 10.61 6.37 -7.39
C GLN A 474 11.04 7.71 -6.81
N SER A 475 10.14 8.70 -6.85
CA SER A 475 10.33 9.93 -6.10
C SER A 475 10.34 9.64 -4.59
N SER A 476 11.14 10.40 -3.85
CA SER A 476 11.37 10.17 -2.44
C SER A 476 11.59 11.46 -1.66
N LYS A 477 11.27 11.42 -0.35
CA LYS A 477 11.46 12.54 0.57
C LYS A 477 11.67 12.02 2.00
N PRO A 478 12.60 12.58 2.80
CA PRO A 478 12.67 12.24 4.22
C PRO A 478 11.39 12.66 4.94
N CYS A 479 10.91 11.81 5.83
CA CYS A 479 9.74 12.09 6.64
C CYS A 479 9.90 11.50 8.04
N VAL A 480 9.71 12.32 9.05
CA VAL A 480 9.69 11.87 10.44
C VAL A 480 8.29 11.38 10.80
N VAL A 481 8.19 10.18 11.33
CA VAL A 481 6.91 9.59 11.72
C VAL A 481 6.71 9.66 13.23
N PHE A 482 5.52 10.07 13.66
CA PHE A 482 5.03 9.89 15.03
C PHE A 482 3.90 8.86 15.03
N LEU A 483 4.00 7.82 15.86
CA LEU A 483 2.97 6.80 16.01
C LEU A 483 2.21 7.02 17.31
N ASN A 484 0.91 7.30 17.22
CA ASN A 484 0.06 7.65 18.36
C ASN A 484 0.69 8.72 19.28
N GLY A 485 1.35 9.70 18.68
CA GLY A 485 2.01 10.80 19.38
C GLY A 485 3.43 10.51 19.88
N GLU A 486 3.98 9.30 19.74
CA GLU A 486 5.39 9.05 20.08
C GLU A 486 6.28 9.06 18.84
N TYR A 487 7.45 9.69 18.94
CA TYR A 487 8.45 9.65 17.89
C TYR A 487 8.74 8.20 17.52
N TRP A 488 8.50 7.88 16.23
CA TRP A 488 8.65 6.55 15.69
C TRP A 488 9.91 6.40 14.84
N GLY A 489 10.49 7.50 14.35
CA GLY A 489 11.74 7.48 13.58
C GLY A 489 11.64 8.15 12.21
N ILE A 490 12.77 8.23 11.52
CA ILE A 490 12.84 8.72 10.14
C ILE A 490 12.55 7.59 9.15
N TYR A 491 11.74 7.92 8.16
CA TYR A 491 11.39 7.11 7.01
C TYR A 491 11.69 7.86 5.72
N ASN A 492 11.75 7.12 4.62
CA ASN A 492 11.63 7.69 3.28
C ASN A 492 10.17 7.59 2.88
N LEU A 493 9.49 8.73 2.72
CA LEU A 493 8.24 8.79 1.98
C LEU A 493 8.56 8.49 0.50
N ARG A 494 7.82 7.57 -0.12
CA ARG A 494 8.10 7.03 -1.45
C ARG A 494 6.82 6.86 -2.24
N GLU A 495 6.91 7.04 -3.55
CA GLU A 495 5.92 6.53 -4.48
C GLU A 495 5.79 5.00 -4.34
N ARG A 496 4.71 4.44 -4.88
CA ARG A 496 4.50 2.98 -4.92
C ARG A 496 4.51 2.48 -6.34
N TYR A 497 5.42 1.57 -6.69
CA TYR A 497 5.31 0.82 -7.94
C TYR A 497 4.11 -0.11 -7.95
N ASN A 498 3.09 0.34 -8.66
CA ASN A 498 1.84 -0.31 -9.02
C ASN A 498 1.39 0.22 -10.39
N VAL A 499 0.22 -0.19 -10.85
CA VAL A 499 -0.33 0.30 -12.12
C VAL A 499 -0.66 1.79 -12.07
N GLU A 500 -1.04 2.32 -10.90
CA GLU A 500 -1.36 3.74 -10.72
C GLU A 500 -0.14 4.65 -10.90
N TYR A 501 1.04 4.23 -10.42
CA TYR A 501 2.30 4.94 -10.68
C TYR A 501 2.54 5.08 -12.19
N LEU A 502 2.41 3.99 -12.93
CA LEU A 502 2.63 3.99 -14.38
C LEU A 502 1.56 4.80 -15.13
N ALA A 503 0.31 4.71 -14.69
CA ALA A 503 -0.79 5.50 -15.24
C ALA A 503 -0.52 7.00 -15.12
N THR A 504 -0.03 7.43 -13.95
CA THR A 504 0.25 8.83 -13.64
C THR A 504 1.49 9.35 -14.36
N HIS A 505 2.63 8.66 -14.22
CA HIS A 505 3.92 9.07 -14.80
C HIS A 505 3.92 9.06 -16.33
N TYR A 506 3.18 8.15 -16.95
CA TYR A 506 3.20 7.94 -18.40
C TYR A 506 1.90 8.34 -19.10
N ASN A 507 0.94 8.93 -18.37
CA ASN A 507 -0.40 9.30 -18.86
C ASN A 507 -1.10 8.14 -19.58
N LEU A 508 -1.17 7.00 -18.88
CA LEU A 508 -1.72 5.74 -19.38
C LEU A 508 -3.00 5.38 -18.63
N ASN A 509 -3.87 4.60 -19.27
CA ASN A 509 -4.98 3.94 -18.60
C ASN A 509 -4.45 2.70 -17.87
N ALA A 510 -4.68 2.62 -16.56
CA ALA A 510 -4.26 1.50 -15.70
C ALA A 510 -4.72 0.13 -16.23
N ASP A 511 -5.90 0.04 -16.84
CA ASP A 511 -6.46 -1.20 -17.40
C ASP A 511 -5.65 -1.76 -18.58
N ASN A 512 -4.82 -0.93 -19.21
CA ASN A 512 -3.99 -1.32 -20.35
C ASN A 512 -2.55 -1.66 -19.97
N ILE A 513 -2.18 -1.55 -18.69
CA ILE A 513 -0.82 -1.70 -18.20
C ILE A 513 -0.57 -3.15 -17.76
N MET A 514 0.52 -3.73 -18.26
CA MET A 514 1.04 -5.03 -17.84
C MET A 514 2.32 -4.80 -17.03
N LEU A 515 2.30 -5.16 -15.76
CA LEU A 515 3.42 -4.97 -14.83
C LEU A 515 3.93 -6.32 -14.31
N ILE A 516 5.22 -6.57 -14.48
CA ILE A 516 5.97 -7.66 -13.82
C ILE A 516 6.78 -7.04 -12.69
N LYS A 517 6.74 -7.67 -11.52
CA LYS A 517 7.64 -7.36 -10.40
C LYS A 517 8.05 -8.65 -9.71
N ALA A 518 9.35 -8.80 -9.46
CA ALA A 518 9.91 -10.02 -8.90
C ALA A 518 9.49 -11.30 -9.63
N GLY A 519 9.51 -11.26 -10.96
CA GLY A 519 9.10 -12.37 -11.82
C GLY A 519 7.59 -12.67 -11.83
N ASN A 520 6.78 -11.92 -11.07
CA ASN A 520 5.33 -12.14 -10.95
C ASN A 520 4.55 -11.04 -11.68
N ALA A 521 3.45 -11.40 -12.32
CA ALA A 521 2.51 -10.44 -12.88
C ALA A 521 1.68 -9.77 -11.78
N ILE A 522 1.70 -8.45 -11.75
CA ILE A 522 0.98 -7.61 -10.79
C ILE A 522 -0.39 -7.17 -11.34
N SER A 523 -0.49 -7.02 -12.66
CA SER A 523 -1.73 -6.68 -13.36
C SER A 523 -1.97 -7.65 -14.51
N LEU A 524 -3.24 -7.92 -14.84
CA LEU A 524 -3.64 -8.85 -15.92
C LEU A 524 -2.85 -10.17 -15.88
N PRO A 525 -2.91 -10.97 -14.79
CA PRO A 525 -1.87 -11.95 -14.49
C PRO A 525 -1.61 -12.97 -15.59
N GLU A 526 -2.67 -13.47 -16.24
CA GLU A 526 -2.55 -14.45 -17.32
C GLU A 526 -1.93 -13.85 -18.58
N GLU A 527 -2.44 -12.71 -19.06
CA GLU A 527 -1.97 -12.04 -20.27
C GLU A 527 -0.56 -11.48 -20.10
N THR A 528 -0.28 -10.86 -18.95
CA THR A 528 1.02 -10.29 -18.59
C THR A 528 2.07 -11.38 -18.53
N MET A 529 1.80 -12.50 -17.85
CA MET A 529 2.76 -13.61 -17.80
C MET A 529 2.99 -14.24 -19.17
N ALA A 530 1.94 -14.42 -19.98
CA ALA A 530 2.08 -14.96 -21.33
C ALA A 530 2.94 -14.04 -22.21
N SER A 531 2.72 -12.71 -22.15
CA SER A 531 3.54 -11.75 -22.91
C SER A 531 4.97 -11.66 -22.40
N TYR A 532 5.20 -11.79 -21.09
CA TYR A 532 6.53 -11.76 -20.49
C TYR A 532 7.33 -13.00 -20.89
N GLN A 533 6.73 -14.19 -20.79
CA GLN A 533 7.34 -15.45 -21.23
C GLN A 533 7.63 -15.45 -22.73
N TYR A 534 6.75 -14.88 -23.56
CA TYR A 534 7.01 -14.74 -24.98
C TYR A 534 8.26 -13.89 -25.26
N MET A 535 8.41 -12.76 -24.57
CA MET A 535 9.62 -11.93 -24.67
C MET A 535 10.88 -12.71 -24.26
N LEU A 536 10.84 -13.39 -23.11
CA LEU A 536 11.96 -14.21 -22.64
C LEU A 536 12.35 -15.29 -23.66
N SER A 537 11.37 -16.03 -24.19
CA SER A 537 11.63 -17.07 -25.20
C SER A 537 12.21 -16.50 -26.49
N VAL A 538 11.69 -15.38 -27.00
CA VAL A 538 12.27 -14.76 -28.22
C VAL A 538 13.72 -14.37 -27.99
N VAL A 539 14.02 -13.71 -26.87
CA VAL A 539 15.39 -13.23 -26.60
C VAL A 539 16.35 -14.38 -26.32
N THR A 540 15.91 -15.42 -25.61
CA THR A 540 16.81 -16.51 -25.15
C THR A 540 16.92 -17.69 -26.12
N GLU A 541 15.91 -17.94 -26.96
CA GLU A 541 15.90 -19.10 -27.87
C GLU A 541 16.32 -18.74 -29.31
N CYS A 542 16.25 -17.45 -29.70
CA CYS A 542 16.76 -17.00 -30.99
C CYS A 542 18.27 -16.75 -30.94
N ASP A 543 18.96 -17.01 -32.05
CA ASP A 543 20.36 -16.61 -32.23
C ASP A 543 20.43 -15.12 -32.57
N LEU A 544 20.67 -14.27 -31.57
CA LEU A 544 20.69 -12.81 -31.72
C LEU A 544 22.00 -12.27 -32.30
N MET A 545 22.96 -13.13 -32.66
CA MET A 545 24.17 -12.71 -33.37
C MET A 545 23.85 -12.01 -34.70
N TYR A 546 22.73 -12.37 -35.33
CA TYR A 546 22.29 -11.80 -36.61
C TYR A 546 21.35 -10.61 -36.41
N ASP A 547 21.52 -9.55 -37.21
CA ASP A 547 20.73 -8.32 -37.05
C ASP A 547 19.22 -8.52 -37.26
N ASP A 548 18.80 -9.43 -38.14
CA ASP A 548 17.38 -9.70 -38.41
C ASP A 548 16.68 -10.31 -37.19
N THR A 549 17.36 -11.18 -36.43
CA THR A 549 16.82 -11.80 -35.21
C THR A 549 16.94 -10.86 -34.02
N TYR A 550 18.03 -10.09 -33.92
CA TYR A 550 18.16 -9.01 -32.95
C TYR A 550 17.04 -7.97 -33.09
N ALA A 551 16.64 -7.64 -34.33
CA ALA A 551 15.51 -6.74 -34.57
C ALA A 551 14.20 -7.23 -33.94
N LEU A 552 13.97 -8.56 -33.85
CA LEU A 552 12.80 -9.11 -33.16
C LEU A 552 12.82 -8.81 -31.66
N ALA A 553 14.00 -8.85 -31.02
CA ALA A 553 14.14 -8.46 -29.62
C ALA A 553 13.88 -6.95 -29.44
N CYS A 554 14.35 -6.12 -30.37
CA CYS A 554 14.12 -4.67 -30.37
C CYS A 554 12.63 -4.28 -30.51
N GLU A 555 11.78 -5.15 -31.07
CA GLU A 555 10.32 -4.94 -31.13
C GLU A 555 9.62 -5.28 -29.81
N LEU A 556 10.26 -6.06 -28.92
CA LEU A 556 9.66 -6.51 -27.66
C LEU A 556 10.19 -5.76 -26.45
N VAL A 557 11.42 -5.27 -26.51
CA VAL A 557 12.12 -4.64 -25.38
C VAL A 557 12.61 -3.25 -25.80
N ASP A 558 12.41 -2.27 -24.92
CA ASP A 558 13.11 -1.00 -25.02
C ASP A 558 14.59 -1.24 -24.65
N ILE A 559 15.42 -1.43 -25.69
CA ILE A 559 16.82 -1.82 -25.52
C ILE A 559 17.60 -0.78 -24.71
N GLN A 560 17.33 0.52 -24.88
CA GLN A 560 18.03 1.54 -24.09
C GLN A 560 17.63 1.45 -22.62
N SER A 561 16.35 1.20 -22.32
CA SER A 561 15.89 1.02 -20.94
C SER A 561 16.53 -0.20 -20.27
N LEU A 562 16.64 -1.32 -20.98
CA LEU A 562 17.35 -2.51 -20.49
C LEU A 562 18.85 -2.23 -20.28
N ILE A 563 19.50 -1.56 -21.23
CA ILE A 563 20.93 -1.24 -21.12
C ILE A 563 21.16 -0.33 -19.91
N ASP A 564 20.36 0.73 -19.74
CA ASP A 564 20.48 1.63 -18.59
C ASP A 564 20.26 0.88 -17.28
N TYR A 565 19.25 0.01 -17.20
CA TYR A 565 19.03 -0.87 -16.04
C TYR A 565 20.26 -1.72 -15.70
N CYS A 566 20.83 -2.40 -16.71
CA CYS A 566 22.00 -3.24 -16.51
C CYS A 566 23.23 -2.41 -16.12
N CYS A 567 23.52 -1.34 -16.83
CA CYS A 567 24.68 -0.49 -16.59
C CYS A 567 24.63 0.16 -15.21
N ILE A 568 23.47 0.64 -14.76
CA ILE A 568 23.30 1.22 -13.41
C ILE A 568 23.59 0.16 -12.34
N ASN A 569 22.94 -1.00 -12.41
CA ASN A 569 23.13 -2.08 -11.42
C ASN A 569 24.59 -2.57 -11.39
N LEU A 570 25.23 -2.72 -12.55
CA LEU A 570 26.65 -3.12 -12.62
C LEU A 570 27.59 -2.02 -12.11
N TYR A 571 27.32 -0.76 -12.43
CA TYR A 571 28.13 0.35 -11.93
C TYR A 571 28.01 0.50 -10.42
N LEU A 572 26.86 0.21 -9.83
CA LEU A 572 26.64 0.24 -8.39
C LEU A 572 27.07 -1.05 -7.67
N ASP A 573 27.44 -2.09 -8.41
CA ASP A 573 27.68 -3.45 -7.91
C ASP A 573 26.48 -3.97 -7.08
N ASN A 574 25.29 -3.94 -7.67
CA ASN A 574 24.10 -4.49 -7.02
C ASN A 574 24.17 -6.02 -6.96
N GLN A 575 24.41 -6.56 -5.77
CA GLN A 575 24.61 -8.00 -5.58
C GLN A 575 23.31 -8.80 -5.46
N ASP A 576 22.16 -8.14 -5.37
CA ASP A 576 20.85 -8.76 -5.19
C ASP A 576 19.89 -8.42 -6.34
N VAL A 577 20.29 -8.70 -7.59
CA VAL A 577 19.47 -8.41 -8.78
C VAL A 577 19.44 -9.58 -9.77
N ALA A 578 18.24 -9.93 -10.21
CA ALA A 578 17.96 -10.97 -11.20
C ALA A 578 16.54 -10.81 -11.78
N PHE A 579 16.29 -11.27 -13.00
CA PHE A 579 15.00 -11.08 -13.70
C PHE A 579 13.81 -11.73 -12.98
N GLY A 580 14.06 -12.77 -12.18
CA GLY A 580 13.05 -13.48 -11.38
C GLY A 580 12.94 -13.04 -9.92
N TYR A 581 13.72 -12.07 -9.46
CA TYR A 581 13.83 -11.69 -8.04
C TYR A 581 13.67 -10.18 -7.83
N ASN A 582 14.72 -9.37 -7.97
CA ASN A 582 14.64 -7.92 -7.75
C ASN A 582 14.68 -7.17 -9.08
N THR A 583 13.72 -7.46 -9.96
CA THR A 583 13.52 -6.75 -11.24
C THR A 583 12.05 -6.41 -11.41
N ALA A 584 11.77 -5.22 -11.98
CA ALA A 584 10.43 -4.82 -12.40
C ALA A 584 10.50 -4.28 -13.82
N LEU A 585 9.44 -4.58 -14.57
CA LEU A 585 9.29 -4.13 -15.94
C LEU A 585 7.82 -3.99 -16.30
N TRP A 586 7.53 -3.06 -17.19
CA TRP A 586 6.18 -2.76 -17.61
C TRP A 586 6.07 -2.59 -19.11
N ARG A 587 4.85 -2.80 -19.63
CA ARG A 587 4.45 -2.43 -20.99
C ARG A 587 2.99 -1.99 -20.98
N THR A 588 2.54 -1.38 -22.07
CA THR A 588 1.13 -1.03 -22.27
C THR A 588 0.58 -1.57 -23.58
N THR A 589 -0.72 -1.81 -23.62
CA THR A 589 -1.50 -2.12 -24.83
C THR A 589 -2.23 -0.91 -25.40
N GLN A 590 -2.09 0.26 -24.76
CA GLN A 590 -2.79 1.47 -25.15
C GLN A 590 -2.22 2.06 -26.46
N GLU A 591 -3.13 2.32 -27.41
CA GLU A 591 -2.82 3.01 -28.66
C GLU A 591 -2.89 4.54 -28.50
N GLY A 592 -2.18 5.27 -29.36
CA GLY A 592 -2.20 6.74 -29.41
C GLY A 592 -1.31 7.44 -28.38
N THR A 593 -0.35 6.72 -27.77
CA THR A 593 0.62 7.25 -26.82
C THR A 593 2.04 7.09 -27.35
N PRO A 594 3.05 7.79 -26.78
CA PRO A 594 4.46 7.51 -27.09
C PRO A 594 4.89 6.06 -26.83
N TYR A 595 4.11 5.32 -26.04
CA TYR A 595 4.35 3.94 -25.63
C TYR A 595 3.51 2.92 -26.40
N SER A 596 2.87 3.34 -27.49
CA SER A 596 2.12 2.43 -28.39
C SER A 596 3.00 1.43 -29.14
N ASP A 597 4.33 1.50 -28.96
CA ASP A 597 5.25 0.45 -29.39
C ASP A 597 5.09 -0.86 -28.61
N GLY A 598 4.42 -0.82 -27.45
CA GLY A 598 4.13 -2.00 -26.64
C GLY A 598 5.38 -2.68 -26.05
N LYS A 599 6.53 -1.99 -26.00
CA LYS A 599 7.78 -2.58 -25.53
C LYS A 599 7.85 -2.67 -24.01
N TRP A 600 8.53 -3.71 -23.54
CA TRP A 600 8.91 -3.87 -22.13
C TRP A 600 9.99 -2.85 -21.74
N ARG A 601 9.77 -2.14 -20.65
CA ARG A 601 10.65 -1.10 -20.06
C ARG A 601 10.94 -1.42 -18.62
N PHE A 602 12.15 -1.11 -18.16
CA PHE A 602 12.64 -1.50 -16.83
C PHE A 602 12.39 -0.41 -15.80
N MET A 603 12.23 -0.85 -14.55
CA MET A 603 12.02 0.00 -13.38
C MET A 603 13.06 -0.35 -12.33
N LEU A 604 13.69 0.67 -11.75
CA LEU A 604 14.73 0.52 -10.73
C LEU A 604 14.08 0.46 -9.33
N TYR A 605 14.44 -0.51 -8.50
CA TYR A 605 14.09 -0.57 -7.07
C TYR A 605 15.02 -1.54 -6.33
N ASP A 606 15.06 -1.44 -4.98
CA ASP A 606 15.92 -2.26 -4.10
C ASP A 606 17.42 -2.11 -4.45
N LEU A 607 17.94 -0.92 -4.18
CA LEU A 607 19.36 -0.59 -4.32
C LEU A 607 20.10 -0.58 -2.97
N ASP A 608 19.59 -1.31 -1.97
CA ASP A 608 20.19 -1.37 -0.63
C ASP A 608 21.36 -2.36 -0.53
N GLU A 609 21.49 -3.33 -1.44
CA GLU A 609 22.64 -4.24 -1.56
C GLU A 609 23.65 -3.76 -2.64
N CYS A 610 23.91 -2.45 -2.66
CA CYS A 610 24.85 -1.77 -3.56
C CYS A 610 25.97 -1.08 -2.77
N VAL A 611 27.02 -0.62 -3.47
CA VAL A 611 28.04 0.30 -2.92
C VAL A 611 28.82 -0.31 -1.73
N HIS A 612 29.14 -1.61 -1.82
CA HIS A 612 29.91 -2.28 -0.76
C HIS A 612 31.36 -1.77 -0.73
N SER A 613 31.93 -1.70 0.47
CA SER A 613 33.27 -1.12 0.69
C SER A 613 34.40 -1.85 -0.05
N ASP A 614 34.20 -3.11 -0.43
CA ASP A 614 35.17 -3.95 -1.14
C ASP A 614 34.92 -4.06 -2.66
N SER A 615 33.83 -3.47 -3.18
CA SER A 615 33.43 -3.53 -4.58
C SER A 615 34.45 -2.94 -5.56
N ASN A 616 35.43 -2.15 -5.09
CA ASN A 616 36.47 -1.53 -5.93
C ASN A 616 37.83 -2.25 -5.87
N ASN A 617 37.90 -3.48 -5.35
CA ASN A 617 39.17 -4.18 -5.14
C ASN A 617 39.42 -5.33 -6.14
N LEU A 618 40.24 -5.06 -7.16
CA LEU A 618 40.63 -6.05 -8.19
C LEU A 618 41.43 -7.24 -7.64
N GLU A 619 42.23 -7.05 -6.59
CA GLU A 619 43.15 -8.09 -6.10
C GLU A 619 42.42 -9.30 -5.47
N ASN A 620 41.18 -9.12 -5.03
CA ASN A 620 40.41 -10.14 -4.33
C ASN A 620 39.35 -10.86 -5.20
N ILE A 621 38.84 -10.23 -6.28
CA ILE A 621 37.61 -10.67 -6.96
C ILE A 621 37.84 -11.07 -8.44
N GLY A 622 38.87 -10.50 -9.11
CA GLY A 622 39.04 -10.63 -10.57
C GLY A 622 38.14 -9.64 -11.33
N ASN A 623 37.69 -10.01 -12.53
CA ASN A 623 36.78 -9.18 -13.35
C ASN A 623 35.34 -9.29 -12.81
N GLN A 624 34.88 -8.27 -12.07
CA GLN A 624 33.62 -8.27 -11.34
C GLN A 624 32.42 -8.28 -12.29
N MET A 625 32.43 -7.42 -13.31
CA MET A 625 31.37 -7.29 -14.29
C MET A 625 31.12 -8.61 -15.04
N ALA A 626 32.16 -9.34 -15.43
CA ALA A 626 32.02 -10.61 -16.15
C ALA A 626 31.38 -11.72 -15.30
N ILE A 627 31.58 -11.70 -13.99
CA ILE A 627 31.01 -12.71 -13.07
C ILE A 627 29.70 -12.26 -12.42
N HIS A 628 29.31 -10.99 -12.60
CA HIS A 628 28.10 -10.44 -12.02
C HIS A 628 26.86 -11.23 -12.48
N PRO A 629 25.93 -11.62 -11.58
CA PRO A 629 24.75 -12.41 -11.93
C PRO A 629 23.93 -11.79 -13.06
N LEU A 630 23.71 -10.48 -13.01
CA LEU A 630 22.95 -9.75 -14.03
C LEU A 630 23.51 -9.87 -15.45
N LEU A 631 24.84 -9.79 -15.64
CA LEU A 631 25.44 -9.94 -16.98
C LEU A 631 25.33 -11.38 -17.50
N ASN A 632 25.18 -12.34 -16.58
CA ASN A 632 25.04 -13.76 -16.85
C ASN A 632 23.58 -14.23 -16.95
N GLU A 633 22.60 -13.33 -16.76
CA GLU A 633 21.20 -13.61 -17.03
C GLU A 633 21.02 -14.05 -18.49
N PRO A 634 20.25 -15.11 -18.78
CA PRO A 634 20.10 -15.63 -20.15
C PRO A 634 19.68 -14.55 -21.16
N VAL A 635 18.78 -13.64 -20.77
CA VAL A 635 18.30 -12.54 -21.61
C VAL A 635 19.46 -11.61 -21.99
N VAL A 636 20.23 -11.15 -21.00
CA VAL A 636 21.34 -10.21 -21.21
C VAL A 636 22.44 -10.88 -22.01
N LYS A 637 22.79 -12.13 -21.65
CA LYS A 637 23.82 -12.90 -22.35
C LYS A 637 23.50 -13.12 -23.83
N SER A 638 22.26 -13.46 -24.18
CA SER A 638 21.86 -13.61 -25.58
C SER A 638 21.96 -12.29 -26.35
N LEU A 639 21.56 -11.16 -25.74
CA LEU A 639 21.70 -9.85 -26.37
C LEU A 639 23.15 -9.43 -26.59
N LEU A 640 24.03 -9.79 -25.64
CA LEU A 640 25.47 -9.57 -25.74
C LEU A 640 26.12 -10.35 -26.89
N ASP A 641 25.46 -11.30 -27.56
CA ASP A 641 25.99 -11.93 -28.77
C ASP A 641 25.91 -11.00 -30.01
N ASN A 642 25.06 -9.97 -29.97
CA ASN A 642 24.97 -8.97 -31.03
C ASN A 642 26.03 -7.86 -30.89
N GLU A 643 26.73 -7.52 -31.98
CA GLU A 643 27.78 -6.49 -31.97
C GLU A 643 27.25 -5.08 -31.71
N SER A 644 26.09 -4.74 -32.27
CA SER A 644 25.47 -3.42 -32.08
C SER A 644 25.00 -3.24 -30.64
N PHE A 645 24.42 -4.28 -30.03
CA PHE A 645 24.05 -4.26 -28.61
C PHE A 645 25.27 -4.08 -27.71
N ARG A 646 26.34 -4.88 -27.90
CA ARG A 646 27.58 -4.75 -27.11
C ARG A 646 28.16 -3.33 -27.20
N ARG A 647 28.21 -2.76 -28.41
CA ARG A 647 28.70 -1.39 -28.58
C ARG A 647 27.81 -0.39 -27.83
N GLN A 648 26.50 -0.46 -27.98
CA GLN A 648 25.57 0.45 -27.28
C GLN A 648 25.67 0.31 -25.76
N PHE A 649 25.87 -0.93 -25.27
CA PHE A 649 26.08 -1.23 -23.87
C PHE A 649 27.35 -0.55 -23.33
N CYS A 650 28.51 -0.78 -23.97
CA CYS A 650 29.77 -0.15 -23.55
C CYS A 650 29.69 1.38 -23.57
N MET A 651 29.06 1.95 -24.60
CA MET A 651 28.86 3.40 -24.69
C MET A 651 27.98 3.93 -23.56
N SER A 652 26.83 3.29 -23.30
CA SER A 652 25.92 3.71 -22.22
C SER A 652 26.55 3.55 -20.85
N PHE A 653 27.37 2.51 -20.63
CA PHE A 653 28.10 2.32 -19.37
C PHE A 653 29.11 3.46 -19.14
N MET A 654 29.89 3.84 -20.16
CA MET A 654 30.79 4.98 -20.08
C MET A 654 30.04 6.31 -19.92
N ASP A 655 28.91 6.50 -20.61
CA ASP A 655 28.07 7.69 -20.44
C ASP A 655 27.60 7.84 -18.99
N ILE A 656 27.05 6.77 -18.41
CA ILE A 656 26.57 6.71 -17.03
C ILE A 656 27.72 7.01 -16.05
N ALA A 657 28.90 6.42 -16.26
CA ALA A 657 30.07 6.64 -15.41
C ALA A 657 30.59 8.09 -15.47
N ASN A 658 30.56 8.73 -16.64
CA ASN A 658 31.06 10.10 -16.82
C ASN A 658 30.03 11.19 -16.46
N THR A 659 28.74 10.84 -16.36
CA THR A 659 27.65 11.82 -16.16
C THR A 659 26.87 11.50 -14.88
N THR A 660 25.89 10.61 -14.98
CA THR A 660 24.98 10.19 -13.91
C THR A 660 25.72 9.88 -12.61
N PHE A 661 26.78 9.07 -12.66
CA PHE A 661 27.58 8.71 -11.49
C PHE A 661 28.95 9.39 -11.44
N SER A 662 29.07 10.60 -12.00
CA SER A 662 30.30 11.39 -11.84
C SER A 662 30.56 11.72 -10.37
N TYR A 663 31.78 11.46 -9.88
CA TYR A 663 32.14 11.63 -8.46
C TYR A 663 31.78 13.02 -7.92
N LYS A 664 32.04 14.08 -8.69
CA LYS A 664 31.73 15.46 -8.29
C LYS A 664 30.24 15.67 -7.95
N SER A 665 29.36 15.15 -8.81
CA SER A 665 27.91 15.30 -8.64
C SER A 665 27.42 14.48 -7.44
N ILE A 666 27.90 13.23 -7.33
CA ILE A 666 27.57 12.35 -6.21
C ILE A 666 28.05 12.93 -4.89
N HIS A 667 29.31 13.35 -4.79
CA HIS A 667 29.90 13.91 -3.58
C HIS A 667 29.08 15.11 -3.07
N THR A 668 28.71 16.01 -3.98
CA THR A 668 27.89 17.19 -3.65
C THR A 668 26.51 16.77 -3.11
N MET A 669 25.83 15.83 -3.79
CA MET A 669 24.51 15.37 -3.36
C MET A 669 24.58 14.56 -2.05
N LEU A 670 25.62 13.74 -1.87
CA LEU A 670 25.81 12.95 -0.65
C LEU A 670 26.04 13.86 0.57
N ASP A 671 26.81 14.94 0.42
CA ASP A 671 26.99 15.95 1.45
C ASP A 671 25.64 16.61 1.83
N GLU A 672 24.83 17.00 0.84
CA GLU A 672 23.50 17.60 1.07
C GLU A 672 22.55 16.64 1.80
N TRP A 673 22.48 15.39 1.34
CA TRP A 673 21.65 14.35 1.96
C TRP A 673 22.15 13.98 3.35
N SER A 674 23.45 13.86 3.55
CA SER A 674 24.04 13.54 4.86
C SER A 674 23.67 14.63 5.88
N ASN A 675 23.80 15.90 5.51
CA ASN A 675 23.42 17.02 6.37
C ASN A 675 21.93 17.02 6.72
N LEU A 676 21.07 16.65 5.76
CA LEU A 676 19.63 16.55 5.98
C LEU A 676 19.29 15.40 6.93
N TYR A 677 19.85 14.20 6.73
CA TYR A 677 19.45 12.99 7.45
C TYR A 677 20.11 12.79 8.81
N GLU A 678 21.33 13.28 9.03
CA GLU A 678 22.20 12.93 10.17
C GLU A 678 21.46 12.88 11.51
N SER A 679 20.86 14.01 11.90
CA SER A 679 20.27 14.15 13.24
C SER A 679 19.13 13.16 13.49
N GLN A 680 18.29 12.92 12.48
CA GLN A 680 17.14 12.03 12.58
C GLN A 680 17.55 10.56 12.47
N THR A 681 18.53 10.23 11.62
CA THR A 681 19.09 8.87 11.55
C THR A 681 19.73 8.48 12.89
N VAL A 682 20.51 9.38 13.52
CA VAL A 682 21.07 9.12 14.85
C VAL A 682 19.97 8.89 15.89
N LYS A 683 18.92 9.73 15.93
CA LYS A 683 17.79 9.56 16.87
C LYS A 683 17.01 8.26 16.63
N ASP A 684 16.82 7.88 15.37
CA ASP A 684 16.17 6.63 14.98
C ASP A 684 16.96 5.40 15.44
N HIS A 685 18.28 5.41 15.22
CA HIS A 685 19.19 4.36 15.66
C HIS A 685 19.22 4.19 17.16
N GLN A 686 19.35 5.29 17.88
CA GLN A 686 19.31 5.29 19.35
C GLN A 686 17.98 4.77 19.88
N ARG A 687 16.89 4.88 19.11
CA ARG A 687 15.57 4.41 19.50
C ARG A 687 15.35 2.91 19.23
N PHE A 688 15.89 2.36 18.15
CA PHE A 688 15.59 0.98 17.74
C PHE A 688 16.74 -0.01 17.88
N TYR A 689 17.98 0.49 17.90
CA TYR A 689 19.14 -0.34 17.67
C TYR A 689 20.20 -0.17 18.75
N ASP A 690 20.87 0.97 18.79
CA ASP A 690 22.03 1.17 19.66
C ASP A 690 22.02 2.60 20.23
N PRO A 691 21.83 2.78 21.54
CA PRO A 691 21.83 4.09 22.16
C PRO A 691 23.22 4.76 22.10
N ALA A 692 24.28 4.03 21.74
CA ALA A 692 25.62 4.56 21.54
C ALA A 692 25.86 5.10 20.12
N TYR A 693 24.99 4.82 19.15
CA TYR A 693 25.14 5.35 17.79
C TYR A 693 25.13 6.88 17.80
N ASP A 694 26.08 7.49 17.12
CA ASP A 694 26.29 8.94 17.12
C ASP A 694 26.65 9.49 15.72
N SER A 695 26.80 10.82 15.65
CA SER A 695 27.18 11.53 14.43
C SER A 695 28.50 11.05 13.82
N GLN A 696 29.46 10.61 14.65
CA GLN A 696 30.75 10.14 14.12
C GLN A 696 30.54 8.84 13.35
N GLN A 697 29.80 7.90 13.90
CA GLN A 697 29.48 6.64 13.22
C GLN A 697 28.70 6.90 11.92
N PHE A 698 27.73 7.83 11.94
CA PHE A 698 27.00 8.23 10.73
C PHE A 698 27.93 8.79 9.64
N HIS A 699 28.86 9.69 9.99
CA HIS A 699 29.82 10.25 9.02
C HIS A 699 30.82 9.20 8.53
N GLU A 700 31.19 8.22 9.35
CA GLU A 700 32.04 7.09 8.93
C GLU A 700 31.32 6.18 7.91
N GLU A 701 30.00 5.99 8.04
CA GLU A 701 29.19 5.27 7.06
C GLU A 701 29.01 6.06 5.75
N ALA A 702 28.73 7.37 5.84
CA ALA A 702 28.63 8.24 4.67
C ALA A 702 29.96 8.32 3.90
N ALA A 703 31.10 8.39 4.61
CA ALA A 703 32.42 8.41 4.00
C ALA A 703 32.73 7.13 3.21
N GLN A 704 32.20 5.96 3.60
CA GLN A 704 32.39 4.72 2.84
C GLN A 704 31.72 4.78 1.46
N ILE A 705 30.55 5.40 1.37
CA ILE A 705 29.87 5.62 0.09
C ILE A 705 30.67 6.62 -0.76
N ASP A 706 31.15 7.71 -0.16
CA ASP A 706 31.98 8.70 -0.88
C ASP A 706 33.27 8.07 -1.42
N ASP A 707 33.97 7.28 -0.60
CA ASP A 707 35.18 6.56 -0.96
C ASP A 707 34.94 5.54 -2.09
N PHE A 708 33.79 4.85 -2.07
CA PHE A 708 33.39 3.98 -3.18
C PHE A 708 33.32 4.78 -4.48
N PHE A 709 32.60 5.90 -4.52
CA PHE A 709 32.44 6.65 -5.76
C PHE A 709 33.72 7.38 -6.19
N ALA A 710 34.58 7.78 -5.25
CA ALA A 710 35.89 8.35 -5.54
C ALA A 710 36.79 7.36 -6.31
N GLY A 711 36.71 6.06 -5.98
CA GLY A 711 37.46 5.00 -6.65
C GLY A 711 36.73 4.34 -7.84
N ARG A 712 35.40 4.48 -7.93
CA ARG A 712 34.58 3.62 -8.80
C ARG A 712 34.87 3.79 -10.28
N PHE A 713 35.07 5.01 -10.75
CA PHE A 713 35.26 5.27 -12.18
C PHE A 713 36.46 4.49 -12.75
N ALA A 714 37.62 4.61 -12.10
CA ALA A 714 38.85 3.96 -12.57
C ALA A 714 38.68 2.42 -12.60
N PHE A 715 38.14 1.86 -11.51
CA PHE A 715 37.86 0.43 -11.42
C PHE A 715 36.89 -0.03 -12.52
N ALA A 716 35.75 0.65 -12.66
CA ALA A 716 34.69 0.25 -13.58
C ALA A 716 35.11 0.34 -15.06
N MET A 717 35.99 1.28 -15.42
CA MET A 717 36.53 1.37 -16.78
C MET A 717 37.49 0.23 -17.10
N GLU A 718 38.39 -0.12 -16.17
CA GLU A 718 39.30 -1.27 -16.33
C GLU A 718 38.51 -2.57 -16.44
N ASP A 719 37.51 -2.75 -15.59
CA ASP A 719 36.66 -3.93 -15.56
C ASP A 719 35.86 -4.07 -16.88
N LEU A 720 35.25 -2.98 -17.37
CA LEU A 720 34.57 -2.92 -18.66
C LEU A 720 35.50 -3.32 -19.82
N ALA A 721 36.72 -2.77 -19.85
CA ALA A 721 37.67 -3.03 -20.92
C ALA A 721 38.08 -4.50 -20.97
N GLU A 722 38.33 -5.11 -19.81
CA GLU A 722 38.64 -6.53 -19.74
C GLU A 722 37.43 -7.41 -20.12
N THR A 723 36.23 -7.10 -19.61
CA THR A 723 35.01 -7.88 -19.90
C THR A 723 34.71 -7.90 -21.41
N PHE A 724 34.85 -6.75 -22.07
CA PHE A 724 34.51 -6.57 -23.49
C PHE A 724 35.70 -6.64 -24.43
N SER A 725 36.90 -6.94 -23.90
CA SER A 725 38.15 -7.00 -24.67
C SER A 725 38.42 -5.72 -25.49
N LEU A 726 38.17 -4.55 -24.88
CA LEU A 726 38.47 -3.25 -25.49
C LEU A 726 39.99 -3.07 -25.58
N THR A 727 40.46 -2.55 -26.71
CA THR A 727 41.89 -2.44 -27.04
C THR A 727 42.35 -1.01 -27.28
N GLY A 728 41.42 -0.07 -27.43
CA GLY A 728 41.67 1.35 -27.55
C GLY A 728 42.18 1.93 -26.23
N GLU A 729 42.80 3.11 -26.34
CA GLU A 729 43.19 3.90 -25.18
C GLU A 729 41.97 4.62 -24.60
N LEU A 730 41.88 4.66 -23.26
CA LEU A 730 40.90 5.48 -22.54
C LEU A 730 41.28 6.96 -22.74
N THR A 731 40.49 7.65 -23.55
CA THR A 731 40.82 8.96 -24.12
C THR A 731 39.99 10.06 -23.48
N HIS A 732 40.61 11.19 -23.15
CA HIS A 732 39.93 12.32 -22.55
C HIS A 732 39.19 13.17 -23.60
N VAL A 733 37.96 13.57 -23.29
CA VAL A 733 37.12 14.41 -24.13
C VAL A 733 36.65 15.62 -23.33
N THR A 734 36.98 16.81 -23.81
CA THR A 734 36.50 18.08 -23.25
C THR A 734 35.50 18.74 -24.20
N ILE A 735 34.31 19.06 -23.69
CA ILE A 735 33.28 19.82 -24.41
C ILE A 735 33.08 21.16 -23.72
N ASN A 736 33.36 22.25 -24.45
CA ASN A 736 33.06 23.61 -23.99
C ASN A 736 31.75 24.09 -24.62
N VAL A 737 30.83 24.60 -23.82
CA VAL A 737 29.58 25.18 -24.32
C VAL A 737 29.67 26.70 -24.22
N ILE A 738 29.67 27.36 -25.37
CA ILE A 738 29.64 28.82 -25.48
C ILE A 738 28.18 29.27 -25.46
N SER A 739 27.85 30.09 -24.46
CA SER A 739 26.48 30.48 -24.10
C SER A 739 25.63 29.28 -23.65
N PRO A 740 25.99 28.61 -22.53
CA PRO A 740 25.26 27.42 -22.04
C PRO A 740 23.79 27.69 -21.73
N GLU A 741 23.40 28.94 -21.48
CA GLU A 741 21.99 29.34 -21.38
C GLU A 741 21.20 29.19 -22.70
N GLY A 742 21.91 29.00 -23.82
CA GLY A 742 21.34 28.92 -25.16
C GLY A 742 21.00 27.54 -25.67
N GLY A 743 21.37 26.48 -24.96
CA GLY A 743 21.14 25.11 -25.39
C GLY A 743 21.86 24.09 -24.53
N THR A 744 21.54 22.82 -24.73
CA THR A 744 22.25 21.69 -24.11
C THR A 744 23.03 20.92 -25.17
N VAL A 745 23.99 20.11 -24.72
CA VAL A 745 24.72 19.16 -25.58
C VAL A 745 24.41 17.75 -25.10
N THR A 746 24.08 16.85 -26.02
CA THR A 746 23.99 15.42 -25.73
C THR A 746 25.27 14.74 -26.23
N VAL A 747 25.92 13.97 -25.37
CA VAL A 747 27.03 13.07 -25.72
C VAL A 747 26.49 11.65 -25.69
N ASN A 748 26.43 11.00 -26.85
CA ASN A 748 25.81 9.69 -27.02
C ASN A 748 24.38 9.67 -26.49
N THR A 749 24.16 9.10 -25.30
CA THR A 749 22.86 9.02 -24.64
C THR A 749 22.73 9.97 -23.44
N ALA A 750 23.81 10.63 -23.01
CA ALA A 750 23.83 11.51 -21.86
C ALA A 750 23.68 12.98 -22.25
N THR A 751 22.70 13.67 -21.64
CA THR A 751 22.50 15.11 -21.85
C THR A 751 23.24 15.92 -20.79
N LEU A 752 24.03 16.89 -21.25
CA LEU A 752 24.81 17.80 -20.41
C LEU A 752 24.00 19.08 -20.18
N GLU A 753 23.31 19.14 -19.03
CA GLU A 753 22.50 20.28 -18.65
C GLU A 753 23.33 21.39 -17.98
N ASP A 754 23.01 22.64 -18.32
CA ASP A 754 23.61 23.88 -17.78
C ASP A 754 25.14 23.83 -17.61
N CYS A 755 25.80 23.11 -18.51
CA CYS A 755 27.21 22.79 -18.42
C CYS A 755 28.03 23.72 -19.32
N SER A 756 28.95 24.51 -18.74
CA SER A 756 29.87 25.35 -19.51
C SER A 756 31.08 24.59 -20.03
N VAL A 757 31.58 23.64 -19.25
CA VAL A 757 32.72 22.77 -19.58
C VAL A 757 32.43 21.41 -18.99
N TRP A 758 32.50 20.40 -19.83
CA TRP A 758 32.38 19.00 -19.45
C TRP A 758 33.64 18.24 -19.84
N ASP A 759 34.04 17.32 -18.98
CA ASP A 759 35.18 16.43 -19.15
C ASP A 759 34.71 15.00 -18.94
N GLY A 760 35.10 14.10 -19.83
CA GLY A 760 34.79 12.68 -19.73
C GLY A 760 35.83 11.82 -20.44
N TYR A 761 35.79 10.51 -20.18
CA TYR A 761 36.73 9.55 -20.74
C TYR A 761 36.01 8.41 -21.45
N TYR A 762 36.47 8.09 -22.65
CA TYR A 762 35.92 7.02 -23.47
C TYR A 762 37.03 6.18 -24.10
N TYR A 763 36.82 4.88 -24.19
CA TYR A 763 37.71 4.02 -24.96
C TYR A 763 37.62 4.35 -26.45
N SER A 764 38.79 4.50 -27.08
CA SER A 764 38.90 4.85 -28.50
C SER A 764 38.43 3.77 -29.47
N ASP A 765 38.05 2.58 -28.98
CA ASP A 765 37.40 1.53 -29.78
C ASP A 765 36.10 2.02 -30.45
N PHE A 766 35.43 3.03 -29.86
CA PHE A 766 34.18 3.57 -30.38
C PHE A 766 34.27 5.09 -30.59
N PRO A 767 33.75 5.60 -31.73
CA PRO A 767 33.54 7.04 -31.85
C PRO A 767 32.39 7.47 -30.95
N ILE A 768 32.48 8.68 -30.40
CA ILE A 768 31.37 9.31 -29.69
C ILE A 768 30.50 10.12 -30.67
N SER A 769 29.23 10.26 -30.33
CA SER A 769 28.31 11.17 -30.99
C SER A 769 28.03 12.36 -30.09
N VAL A 770 27.97 13.56 -30.67
CA VAL A 770 27.59 14.77 -29.95
C VAL A 770 26.52 15.53 -30.72
N SER A 771 25.48 15.98 -30.02
CA SER A 771 24.32 16.65 -30.59
C SER A 771 24.05 17.96 -29.85
N ALA A 772 23.91 19.06 -30.58
CA ALA A 772 23.59 20.36 -30.02
C ALA A 772 22.07 20.62 -30.06
N ASN A 773 21.49 20.95 -28.89
CA ASN A 773 20.07 21.15 -28.68
C ASN A 773 19.79 22.60 -28.26
N PRO A 774 19.57 23.55 -29.20
CA PRO A 774 19.26 24.94 -28.86
C PRO A 774 17.96 25.06 -28.07
N LYS A 775 17.97 25.88 -27.01
CA LYS A 775 16.77 26.33 -26.30
C LYS A 775 15.98 27.33 -27.17
N GLU A 776 14.70 27.52 -26.85
CA GLU A 776 13.86 28.49 -27.55
C GLU A 776 14.47 29.90 -27.54
N GLY A 777 14.43 30.60 -28.68
CA GLY A 777 15.03 31.92 -28.83
C GLY A 777 16.55 31.91 -29.09
N TRP A 778 17.15 30.74 -29.23
CA TRP A 778 18.56 30.56 -29.61
C TRP A 778 18.69 29.70 -30.87
N HIS A 779 19.88 29.72 -31.47
CA HIS A 779 20.26 28.80 -32.52
C HIS A 779 21.69 28.29 -32.31
N PHE A 780 21.94 27.10 -32.85
CA PHE A 780 23.28 26.52 -32.90
C PHE A 780 24.05 27.12 -34.08
N VAL A 781 25.26 27.61 -33.82
CA VAL A 781 26.14 28.22 -34.82
C VAL A 781 27.07 27.18 -35.45
N GLY A 782 27.57 26.24 -34.66
CA GLY A 782 28.49 25.20 -35.11
C GLY A 782 29.44 24.70 -34.01
N TRP A 783 30.06 23.56 -34.31
CA TRP A 783 31.14 22.96 -33.55
C TRP A 783 32.49 23.57 -33.93
N LYS A 784 33.35 23.84 -32.94
CA LYS A 784 34.74 24.30 -33.13
C LYS A 784 35.70 23.43 -32.31
N GLY A 785 37.01 23.55 -32.57
CA GLY A 785 38.05 22.82 -31.84
C GLY A 785 38.74 21.79 -32.73
N ASP A 786 39.10 20.66 -32.15
CA ASP A 786 39.78 19.55 -32.85
C ASP A 786 38.88 18.91 -33.92
N VAL A 787 37.57 18.92 -33.67
CA VAL A 787 36.54 18.62 -34.67
C VAL A 787 35.63 19.82 -34.84
N SER A 788 35.27 20.14 -36.08
CA SER A 788 34.41 21.28 -36.42
C SER A 788 33.36 20.91 -37.45
N GLY A 789 32.20 21.56 -37.38
CA GLY A 789 31.05 21.26 -38.22
C GLY A 789 29.92 22.25 -38.00
N LEU A 790 29.01 22.35 -38.98
CA LEU A 790 27.81 23.19 -38.86
C LEU A 790 26.56 22.38 -38.53
N ASP A 791 26.62 21.07 -38.75
CA ASP A 791 25.54 20.15 -38.38
C ASP A 791 25.44 20.05 -36.86
N LYS A 792 24.20 20.00 -36.36
CA LYS A 792 23.94 19.86 -34.91
C LYS A 792 24.50 18.56 -34.37
N ASP A 793 24.45 17.52 -35.18
CA ASP A 793 24.95 16.18 -34.88
C ASP A 793 26.34 15.99 -35.48
N LEU A 794 27.28 15.49 -34.68
CA LEU A 794 28.67 15.27 -35.05
C LEU A 794 29.15 13.94 -34.49
N THR A 795 29.89 13.18 -35.29
CA THR A 795 30.61 11.98 -34.84
C THR A 795 32.09 12.31 -34.66
N VAL A 796 32.65 11.96 -33.51
CA VAL A 796 34.02 12.29 -33.10
C VAL A 796 34.79 10.99 -32.86
N THR A 797 35.83 10.76 -33.67
CA THR A 797 36.77 9.63 -33.53
C THR A 797 37.87 9.97 -32.53
N LEU A 798 38.28 9.02 -31.71
CA LEU A 798 39.24 9.23 -30.61
C LEU A 798 40.66 8.70 -30.88
N ASP A 799 40.91 8.15 -32.08
CA ASP A 799 42.20 7.55 -32.48
C ASP A 799 43.43 8.50 -32.37
N GLY A 800 43.19 9.81 -32.23
CA GLY A 800 44.21 10.85 -32.16
C GLY A 800 44.69 11.21 -30.75
N GLY A 801 44.15 10.58 -29.71
CA GLY A 801 44.32 10.97 -28.31
C GLY A 801 43.27 12.01 -27.89
N ASP A 802 43.57 12.76 -26.83
CA ASP A 802 42.63 13.70 -26.20
C ASP A 802 41.96 14.65 -27.21
N VAL A 803 40.65 14.87 -27.05
CA VAL A 803 39.84 15.68 -27.95
C VAL A 803 39.20 16.85 -27.20
N SER A 804 39.29 18.06 -27.76
CA SER A 804 38.58 19.24 -27.28
C SER A 804 37.70 19.86 -28.36
N ILE A 805 36.41 19.95 -28.07
CA ILE A 805 35.42 20.58 -28.97
C ILE A 805 34.61 21.67 -28.24
N GLN A 806 33.97 22.53 -29.01
CA GLN A 806 33.15 23.63 -28.53
C GLN A 806 31.80 23.66 -29.25
N ALA A 807 30.71 23.63 -28.49
CA ALA A 807 29.37 23.93 -28.99
C ALA A 807 29.12 25.44 -28.88
N VAL A 808 28.67 26.09 -29.96
CA VAL A 808 28.41 27.53 -29.95
C VAL A 808 26.93 27.82 -30.16
N PHE A 809 26.30 28.44 -29.16
CA PHE A 809 24.94 28.95 -29.24
C PHE A 809 24.90 30.48 -29.29
N GLU A 810 24.02 31.02 -30.14
CA GLU A 810 23.78 32.45 -30.26
C GLU A 810 22.29 32.77 -30.13
N LYS A 811 21.97 33.89 -29.49
CA LYS A 811 20.59 34.34 -29.31
C LYS A 811 20.04 34.85 -30.62
N ASN A 812 18.81 34.48 -30.96
CA ASN A 812 18.17 34.93 -32.18
C ASN A 812 17.96 36.46 -32.12
N GLU A 813 18.43 37.18 -33.14
CA GLU A 813 18.37 38.66 -33.18
C GLU A 813 16.93 39.22 -33.32
N TYR A 814 15.93 38.37 -33.57
CA TYR A 814 14.52 38.75 -33.65
C TYR A 814 13.64 37.69 -32.97
N PRO A 815 12.68 38.08 -32.10
CA PRO A 815 11.70 37.12 -31.58
C PRO A 815 10.90 36.54 -32.74
N SER A 816 10.78 35.21 -32.78
CA SER A 816 9.93 34.50 -33.72
C SER A 816 8.53 35.09 -33.68
N ILE A 817 8.11 35.71 -34.78
CA ILE A 817 6.69 36.06 -34.97
C ILE A 817 5.97 34.73 -35.12
N ALA A 818 5.26 34.31 -34.07
CA ALA A 818 4.31 33.21 -34.15
C ALA A 818 3.31 33.52 -35.28
N CYS A 819 3.45 32.81 -36.39
CA CYS A 819 2.49 32.88 -37.47
C CYS A 819 1.39 31.87 -37.11
N ASP A 820 0.44 32.30 -36.27
CA ASP A 820 -0.84 31.63 -36.14
C ASP A 820 -1.54 31.70 -37.49
N ILE A 821 -1.33 30.69 -38.33
CA ILE A 821 -2.21 30.42 -39.46
C ILE A 821 -3.32 29.52 -38.91
N PRO A 822 -4.58 29.98 -38.84
CA PRO A 822 -5.67 29.15 -38.38
C PRO A 822 -5.93 28.04 -39.42
N GLN A 823 -5.84 26.78 -39.00
CA GLN A 823 -6.57 25.67 -39.59
C GLN A 823 -7.22 24.82 -38.50
#